data_AF-F4LK98-F1
#
_entry.id   AF-F4LK98-F1
#
_cell.length_a   1.000
_cell.length_b   1.000
_cell.length_c   1.000
_cell.angle_alpha   90.00
_cell.angle_beta   90.00
_cell.angle_gamma   90.00
#
_symmetry.space_group_name_H-M   'P 1'
#
loop_
_entity.id
_entity.type
_entity.pdbx_description
1 polymer ?
#
loop_
_entity_poly.entity_id
_entity_poly.type
_entity_poly.pdbx_seq_one_letter_code
_entity_poly.pdbx_strand_id
1 'polypeptide(L)'
;MKKKLFYRSVFAAMSAAALLLSASCTNIFSAAQAEAAQTADGMCSLNVNASYARSAYPSALPQLFYYAVIHNETSGTYCSAAGTSGDPVYLKNSAGDTATASPVFLFPLQTAGWNGTITLYGFSSGYNGSSHSADCLVSGSGTFTVAAGSKTAAAAVNVSLNGTYKDTAKGSISLKILLSDDLSAEIENKDNITLKCANKMDDAPLSLDASLSGTVLTLSASEVAAGTYSLALEFSDGTNLVATDYVTQTISVFPGLTTDKWYAASGSEEETLSVNCNTGTIYYVCGDNPLRLADEGKDTNSGLSAGAPLKTVAAAAAKCIAYDTAYTIYVDGTTTETAQIVIGDGNGQPVVTVTIKSFVPAVAGSEINPNATIARGTGEDDNNMSVILVEENATLNMMDITIDGSNVENDGNGACIDMGGTGCTLTNCVIQNGTLNTSRTNLDGGGIYAKSGTLTLDKSKVRNCTSVRAGGGIYSAGTLTLTGCTIQNCKVLTAGPAGQGGGLYIFNGSVTMSGGTISGNTAEGSSAGYGGGVYNNGTFNMSGSAVVDSDNDVYLVSGKTITVTGVLTGTAPVATITPEDCTTNPQVIAADGVLLAEEVLKFSTSDTNYIIDDAGYICKKITGSSLSASELSTRNYIFESTTISDDSVSISSDTIIKCADGVTLTTPPITIASGNTLEFSSMGDVTTKPVITSSNTSSSLLTVSGGTFTANNVEIKGNTSASNVAGACLNISGGTANLTNVDFTGNIAGGTITGGCIYATGTSSVTYNGGTFTAADGSTGGNATGFLAYAAGSSTLRISNVEITRNTVKNLIYTQDSVKLSLSKCKVTDNTLSNSSDNSGLLLTSSSENTENVIEECTVSNNTFDSASQGYIGQIIYYSGSGGVLTIDKSTFSSNTGTGNNGAIIAVAFGATIKVTGGTYSENEIGNTADSSVCKGGAFYCAGILSISKDSSNNETQIKNNKLSSEQYARGPAIYIEAAGIVTTDTETVITGNTKDDRESRNNQSYGQIYCETEGTYNFVTATSNTNYLNAE
;
A
#
# COMPACT_ATOMS: atom_id res chain seq x y z
N MET A 1 35.74 -31.22 -25.57
CA MET A 1 37.05 -31.81 -25.99
C MET A 1 37.53 -31.45 -27.41
N LYS A 2 36.99 -30.41 -28.09
CA LYS A 2 37.56 -29.88 -29.36
C LYS A 2 38.13 -28.44 -29.26
N LYS A 3 38.22 -27.86 -28.06
CA LYS A 3 38.82 -26.53 -27.82
C LYS A 3 40.35 -26.53 -27.62
N LYS A 4 41.00 -27.71 -27.56
CA LYS A 4 42.46 -27.82 -27.41
C LYS A 4 43.27 -27.56 -28.70
N LEU A 5 42.63 -27.40 -29.87
CA LEU A 5 43.36 -27.25 -31.14
C LEU A 5 43.59 -25.80 -31.60
N PHE A 6 42.86 -24.81 -31.08
CA PHE A 6 43.01 -23.42 -31.56
C PHE A 6 44.14 -22.64 -30.84
N TYR A 7 44.71 -23.19 -29.77
CA TYR A 7 45.78 -22.56 -28.99
C TYR A 7 47.21 -22.90 -29.47
N ARG A 8 47.39 -23.89 -30.36
CA ARG A 8 48.73 -24.35 -30.77
C ARG A 8 49.32 -23.60 -31.97
N SER A 9 48.53 -22.93 -32.79
CA SER A 9 49.00 -22.33 -34.05
C SER A 9 49.61 -20.93 -33.91
N VAL A 10 49.35 -20.21 -32.81
CA VAL A 10 49.91 -18.86 -32.58
C VAL A 10 51.23 -18.89 -31.78
N PHE A 11 51.53 -19.98 -31.07
CA PHE A 11 52.71 -20.05 -30.18
C PHE A 11 53.98 -20.70 -30.78
N ALA A 12 53.93 -21.21 -32.01
CA ALA A 12 55.07 -21.92 -32.61
C ALA A 12 56.18 -21.02 -33.21
N ALA A 13 56.06 -19.70 -33.14
CA ALA A 13 57.03 -18.78 -33.77
C ALA A 13 58.05 -18.12 -32.81
N MET A 14 58.03 -18.43 -31.51
CA MET A 14 58.97 -17.84 -30.54
C MET A 14 59.55 -18.88 -29.59
N SER A 15 60.22 -19.92 -30.13
CA SER A 15 61.02 -20.84 -29.33
C SER A 15 62.50 -20.47 -29.36
N ALA A 16 62.86 -19.47 -28.55
CA ALA A 16 64.12 -19.32 -27.85
C ALA A 16 64.07 -17.95 -27.18
N ALA A 17 63.86 -17.89 -25.86
CA ALA A 17 64.11 -16.69 -25.10
C ALA A 17 65.64 -16.50 -25.02
N ALA A 18 66.22 -15.97 -26.10
CA ALA A 18 67.55 -15.38 -26.08
C ALA A 18 67.45 -14.03 -25.36
N LEU A 19 68.34 -13.78 -24.39
CA LEU A 19 68.49 -12.47 -23.78
C LEU A 19 69.16 -11.56 -24.84
N LEU A 20 68.38 -11.06 -25.80
CA LEU A 20 68.83 -10.24 -26.92
C LEU A 20 69.26 -8.84 -26.46
N LEU A 21 70.30 -8.77 -25.65
CA LEU A 21 71.16 -7.61 -25.50
C LEU A 21 71.86 -7.40 -26.84
N SER A 22 71.31 -6.62 -27.76
CA SER A 22 72.15 -6.12 -28.86
C SER A 22 73.02 -4.99 -28.33
N ALA A 23 74.13 -5.35 -27.68
CA ALA A 23 75.16 -4.39 -27.33
C ALA A 23 75.79 -3.90 -28.61
N SER A 24 75.70 -2.62 -28.99
CA SER A 24 76.32 -2.16 -30.24
C SER A 24 77.54 -1.29 -29.90
N CYS A 25 78.77 -1.82 -30.02
CA CYS A 25 79.98 -0.98 -29.89
C CYS A 25 80.25 -0.29 -31.24
N THR A 26 79.64 0.87 -31.46
CA THR A 26 79.80 1.69 -32.67
C THR A 26 81.08 2.53 -32.69
N ASN A 27 81.59 2.91 -31.52
CA ASN A 27 82.82 3.71 -31.39
C ASN A 27 83.69 3.09 -30.29
N ILE A 28 84.81 2.46 -30.66
CA ILE A 28 85.78 1.97 -29.65
C ILE A 28 86.51 3.16 -28.99
N PHE A 29 86.40 4.38 -29.52
CA PHE A 29 87.03 5.57 -28.95
C PHE A 29 86.20 6.83 -29.29
N SER A 30 85.49 7.42 -28.32
CA SER A 30 85.13 8.84 -28.36
C SER A 30 84.88 9.40 -26.96
N ALA A 31 85.41 10.59 -26.70
CA ALA A 31 85.40 11.27 -25.40
C ALA A 31 84.21 12.23 -25.24
N ALA A 32 83.79 12.44 -23.98
CA ALA A 32 83.11 13.67 -23.56
C ALA A 32 83.49 14.08 -22.11
N GLN A 33 84.22 15.22 -22.05
CA GLN A 33 84.39 16.21 -20.96
C GLN A 33 85.25 15.87 -19.72
N ALA A 34 86.26 16.65 -19.28
CA ALA A 34 87.06 17.75 -19.85
C ALA A 34 88.31 18.02 -18.94
N GLU A 35 89.43 18.38 -19.59
CA GLU A 35 90.56 19.22 -19.10
C GLU A 35 91.47 18.78 -17.91
N ALA A 36 92.60 18.14 -18.24
CA ALA A 36 93.97 18.67 -18.00
C ALA A 36 95.06 17.75 -18.61
N ALA A 37 95.87 18.29 -19.52
CA ALA A 37 97.18 17.80 -20.00
C ALA A 37 97.31 16.35 -20.57
N GLN A 38 97.05 16.24 -21.89
CA GLN A 38 97.58 15.29 -22.89
C GLN A 38 97.21 13.78 -22.74
N THR A 39 95.92 13.36 -22.73
CA THR A 39 95.01 12.97 -23.87
C THR A 39 95.34 11.62 -24.59
N ALA A 40 94.48 10.61 -24.76
CA ALA A 40 93.12 10.26 -24.31
C ALA A 40 92.81 8.78 -24.68
N ASP A 41 91.92 8.17 -23.91
CA ASP A 41 91.49 6.76 -23.81
C ASP A 41 90.77 6.14 -25.02
N GLY A 42 90.55 4.81 -24.93
CA GLY A 42 89.52 4.06 -25.65
C GLY A 42 88.60 3.29 -24.70
N MET A 43 87.33 3.68 -24.67
CA MET A 43 86.25 3.11 -23.87
C MET A 43 85.24 2.43 -24.82
N CYS A 44 85.00 1.11 -24.71
CA CYS A 44 83.83 0.47 -25.35
C CYS A 44 82.70 0.42 -24.33
N SER A 45 81.64 1.19 -24.57
CA SER A 45 80.42 1.28 -23.75
C SER A 45 79.34 0.37 -24.31
N LEU A 46 78.73 -0.45 -23.44
CA LEU A 46 77.63 -1.34 -23.80
C LEU A 46 76.28 -0.61 -23.74
N ASN A 47 75.58 -0.41 -24.86
CA ASN A 47 74.20 0.14 -24.86
C ASN A 47 73.16 -0.94 -25.13
N VAL A 48 72.06 -0.93 -24.37
CA VAL A 48 70.94 -1.88 -24.49
C VAL A 48 69.91 -1.34 -25.49
N ASN A 49 69.43 -2.16 -26.42
CA ASN A 49 68.45 -1.75 -27.43
C ASN A 49 67.01 -1.82 -26.89
N ALA A 50 66.25 -0.72 -27.00
CA ALA A 50 64.89 -0.55 -26.49
C ALA A 50 63.78 -1.27 -27.28
N SER A 51 64.13 -2.02 -28.33
CA SER A 51 63.14 -2.48 -29.32
C SER A 51 62.44 -3.82 -28.99
N TYR A 52 62.49 -4.31 -27.75
CA TYR A 52 61.75 -5.52 -27.35
C TYR A 52 60.95 -5.33 -26.05
N ALA A 53 59.64 -5.45 -26.20
CA ALA A 53 58.61 -5.24 -25.20
C ALA A 53 58.25 -6.54 -24.45
N ARG A 54 58.49 -6.61 -23.13
CA ARG A 54 57.64 -7.26 -22.08
C ARG A 54 58.31 -7.20 -20.68
N SER A 55 57.49 -7.16 -19.63
CA SER A 55 57.73 -6.91 -18.19
C SER A 55 58.66 -7.91 -17.46
N ALA A 56 59.86 -8.15 -18.00
CA ALA A 56 60.75 -9.23 -17.57
C ALA A 56 62.00 -8.77 -16.79
N TYR A 57 62.18 -7.48 -16.46
CA TYR A 57 63.45 -7.02 -15.90
C TYR A 57 63.45 -7.05 -14.36
N PRO A 58 64.33 -7.83 -13.70
CA PRO A 58 64.57 -7.68 -12.27
C PRO A 58 65.26 -6.33 -12.03
N SER A 59 64.89 -5.65 -10.93
CA SER A 59 65.41 -4.32 -10.56
C SER A 59 66.93 -4.23 -10.42
N ALA A 60 67.63 -5.37 -10.35
CA ALA A 60 69.03 -5.50 -10.01
C ALA A 60 69.92 -6.14 -11.11
N LEU A 61 69.65 -5.90 -12.40
CA LEU A 61 70.65 -6.16 -13.46
C LEU A 61 72.08 -5.64 -13.16
N PRO A 62 72.29 -4.46 -12.51
CA PRO A 62 73.64 -3.98 -12.18
C PRO A 62 74.38 -4.79 -11.10
N GLN A 63 73.75 -5.80 -10.46
CA GLN A 63 74.45 -6.68 -9.52
C GLN A 63 75.26 -7.79 -10.21
N LEU A 64 75.10 -7.97 -11.54
CA LEU A 64 75.98 -8.86 -12.29
C LEU A 64 77.31 -8.16 -12.55
N PHE A 65 78.40 -8.81 -12.15
CA PHE A 65 79.74 -8.38 -12.52
C PHE A 65 80.01 -8.83 -13.95
N TYR A 66 79.97 -7.88 -14.88
CA TYR A 66 80.26 -8.14 -16.28
C TYR A 66 81.76 -8.13 -16.55
N TYR A 67 82.22 -9.16 -17.27
CA TYR A 67 83.58 -9.25 -17.76
C TYR A 67 83.56 -9.46 -19.27
N ALA A 68 84.45 -8.77 -19.96
CA ALA A 68 84.68 -8.97 -21.38
C ALA A 68 86.02 -9.67 -21.59
N VAL A 69 86.02 -10.69 -22.46
CA VAL A 69 87.23 -11.26 -23.03
C VAL A 69 87.28 -10.84 -24.48
N ILE A 70 88.33 -10.12 -24.85
CA ILE A 70 88.53 -9.66 -26.23
C ILE A 70 89.73 -10.41 -26.80
N HIS A 71 89.45 -11.26 -27.78
CA HIS A 71 90.45 -12.07 -28.45
C HIS A 71 90.80 -11.42 -29.80
N ASN A 72 92.09 -11.19 -30.03
CA ASN A 72 92.61 -10.75 -31.31
C ASN A 72 92.91 -11.99 -32.17
N GLU A 73 91.96 -12.33 -33.04
CA GLU A 73 92.02 -13.50 -33.92
C GLU A 73 93.20 -13.44 -34.90
N THR A 74 93.76 -12.26 -35.16
CA THR A 74 94.86 -12.08 -36.11
C THR A 74 96.23 -12.38 -35.49
N SER A 75 96.40 -12.10 -34.20
CA SER A 75 97.66 -12.37 -33.47
C SER A 75 97.58 -13.58 -32.53
N GLY A 76 96.39 -14.12 -32.29
CA GLY A 76 96.14 -15.22 -31.34
C GLY A 76 96.32 -14.82 -29.88
N THR A 77 96.26 -13.51 -29.58
CA THR A 77 96.45 -12.97 -28.23
C THR A 77 95.20 -12.27 -27.72
N TYR A 78 95.06 -12.13 -26.42
CA TYR A 78 93.93 -11.47 -25.76
C TYR A 78 94.30 -10.06 -25.31
N CYS A 79 93.34 -9.13 -25.38
CA CYS A 79 93.54 -7.77 -24.91
C CYS A 79 93.56 -7.72 -23.38
N SER A 80 94.50 -6.96 -22.82
CA SER A 80 94.61 -6.66 -21.39
C SER A 80 94.75 -5.15 -21.16
N ALA A 81 94.56 -4.68 -19.92
CA ALA A 81 94.73 -3.27 -19.58
C ALA A 81 96.15 -2.73 -19.84
N ALA A 82 97.17 -3.60 -19.93
CA ALA A 82 98.57 -3.22 -20.10
C ALA A 82 99.15 -3.55 -21.50
N GLY A 83 98.38 -4.18 -22.40
CA GLY A 83 98.89 -4.67 -23.69
C GLY A 83 98.14 -5.90 -24.19
N THR A 84 98.84 -6.83 -24.84
CA THR A 84 98.32 -8.15 -25.23
C THR A 84 98.83 -9.27 -24.32
N SER A 85 98.04 -10.33 -24.18
CA SER A 85 98.31 -11.50 -23.33
C SER A 85 98.18 -12.79 -24.13
N GLY A 86 99.01 -13.80 -23.85
CA GLY A 86 98.86 -15.13 -24.46
C GLY A 86 97.64 -15.90 -23.94
N ASP A 87 97.18 -15.58 -22.73
CA ASP A 87 96.03 -16.21 -22.06
C ASP A 87 94.81 -15.28 -22.00
N PRO A 88 93.56 -15.81 -21.92
CA PRO A 88 92.34 -15.02 -21.81
C PRO A 88 92.36 -14.09 -20.60
N VAL A 89 92.24 -12.79 -20.84
CA VAL A 89 92.13 -11.78 -19.78
C VAL A 89 90.69 -11.29 -19.70
N TYR A 90 90.08 -11.45 -18.52
CA TYR A 90 88.74 -10.99 -18.21
C TYR A 90 88.80 -9.54 -17.75
N LEU A 91 88.50 -8.63 -18.68
CA LEU A 91 88.48 -7.19 -18.42
C LEU A 91 87.25 -6.88 -17.57
N LYS A 92 87.48 -6.32 -16.37
CA LYS A 92 86.43 -5.89 -15.45
C LYS A 92 85.92 -4.49 -15.83
N ASN A 93 84.63 -4.25 -15.63
CA ASN A 93 84.02 -2.93 -15.76
C ASN A 93 84.67 -1.88 -14.81
N SER A 94 84.94 -0.66 -15.30
CA SER A 94 85.43 0.48 -14.51
C SER A 94 84.26 1.35 -14.03
N ALA A 95 84.12 1.53 -12.71
CA ALA A 95 83.00 2.25 -12.11
C ALA A 95 83.11 3.78 -12.31
N GLY A 96 82.08 4.39 -12.90
CA GLY A 96 81.91 5.83 -13.02
C GLY A 96 80.43 6.22 -13.09
N ASP A 97 79.91 6.64 -11.94
CA ASP A 97 78.65 7.35 -11.68
C ASP A 97 77.28 6.66 -11.93
N THR A 98 76.43 6.73 -10.91
CA THR A 98 75.30 5.84 -10.59
C THR A 98 73.99 6.09 -11.36
N ALA A 99 74.02 6.69 -12.56
CA ALA A 99 72.78 7.12 -13.24
C ALA A 99 72.53 6.51 -14.62
N THR A 100 73.52 5.89 -15.29
CA THR A 100 73.30 5.16 -16.57
C THR A 100 74.23 3.95 -16.65
N ALA A 101 73.74 2.80 -16.19
CA ALA A 101 74.54 1.58 -16.02
C ALA A 101 74.87 0.89 -17.36
N SER A 102 75.90 1.37 -18.04
CA SER A 102 76.49 0.74 -19.22
C SER A 102 77.93 0.29 -18.91
N PRO A 103 78.27 -1.01 -18.91
CA PRO A 103 79.64 -1.45 -18.63
C PRO A 103 80.64 -0.96 -19.69
N VAL A 104 81.79 -0.45 -19.24
CA VAL A 104 82.86 0.06 -20.10
C VAL A 104 84.16 -0.72 -19.92
N PHE A 105 84.79 -1.14 -21.03
CA PHE A 105 86.07 -1.85 -21.04
C PHE A 105 87.17 -1.05 -21.75
N LEU A 106 88.39 -1.01 -21.17
CA LEU A 106 89.55 -0.24 -21.64
C LEU A 106 90.67 -1.17 -22.16
N PHE A 107 91.30 -0.83 -23.28
CA PHE A 107 92.52 -1.53 -23.78
C PHE A 107 93.37 -0.63 -24.70
N PRO A 108 94.68 -0.92 -24.88
CA PRO A 108 95.61 -0.05 -25.63
C PRO A 108 95.49 -0.14 -27.16
N LEU A 109 95.84 0.95 -27.84
CA LEU A 109 95.83 1.11 -29.30
C LEU A 109 96.76 0.10 -30.01
N GLN A 110 96.24 -0.57 -31.04
CA GLN A 110 97.01 -1.51 -31.87
C GLN A 110 97.50 -0.83 -33.16
N THR A 111 98.75 -1.08 -33.56
CA THR A 111 99.42 -0.41 -34.68
C THR A 111 99.13 -1.04 -36.06
N ALA A 112 98.48 -2.21 -36.13
CA ALA A 112 98.10 -2.92 -37.35
C ALA A 112 96.61 -3.31 -37.32
N GLY A 113 95.99 -3.50 -38.50
CA GLY A 113 94.58 -3.90 -38.60
C GLY A 113 94.37 -5.36 -38.20
N TRP A 114 93.25 -5.66 -37.55
CA TRP A 114 92.98 -6.99 -36.99
C TRP A 114 91.47 -7.31 -36.92
N ASN A 115 91.16 -8.60 -36.94
CA ASN A 115 89.84 -9.14 -36.61
C ASN A 115 89.81 -9.62 -35.16
N GLY A 116 88.74 -9.35 -34.44
CA GLY A 116 88.58 -9.70 -33.04
C GLY A 116 87.23 -10.30 -32.71
N THR A 117 87.20 -11.07 -31.61
CA THR A 117 85.96 -11.55 -30.99
C THR A 117 85.87 -10.96 -29.59
N ILE A 118 84.73 -10.34 -29.26
CA ILE A 118 84.40 -9.96 -27.89
C ILE A 118 83.39 -10.96 -27.33
N THR A 119 83.71 -11.55 -26.19
CA THR A 119 82.80 -12.42 -25.44
C THR A 119 82.50 -11.79 -24.09
N LEU A 120 81.22 -11.65 -23.79
CA LEU A 120 80.71 -11.07 -22.57
C LEU A 120 80.21 -12.17 -21.65
N TYR A 121 80.53 -12.05 -20.37
CA TYR A 121 80.09 -12.94 -19.31
C TYR A 121 79.49 -12.13 -18.16
N GLY A 122 78.32 -12.55 -17.67
CA GLY A 122 77.68 -11.99 -16.49
C GLY A 122 77.67 -12.99 -15.33
N PHE A 123 78.17 -12.56 -14.16
CA PHE A 123 78.27 -13.38 -12.95
C PHE A 123 77.58 -12.70 -11.77
N SER A 124 76.97 -13.47 -10.86
CA SER A 124 76.31 -12.95 -9.64
C SER A 124 77.27 -12.39 -8.58
N SER A 125 78.58 -12.63 -8.70
CA SER A 125 79.60 -12.10 -7.77
C SER A 125 80.92 -11.79 -8.50
N GLY A 126 81.78 -10.96 -7.89
CA GLY A 126 83.01 -10.45 -8.50
C GLY A 126 84.03 -11.55 -8.82
N TYR A 127 84.77 -11.38 -9.92
CA TYR A 127 85.77 -12.32 -10.41
C TYR A 127 87.04 -12.28 -9.55
N ASN A 128 87.48 -13.45 -9.09
CA ASN A 128 88.66 -13.60 -8.22
C ASN A 128 89.87 -14.27 -8.92
N GLY A 129 89.92 -14.32 -10.26
CA GLY A 129 91.16 -14.62 -10.98
C GLY A 129 91.39 -16.03 -11.52
N SER A 130 90.43 -16.97 -11.45
CA SER A 130 90.59 -18.32 -12.02
C SER A 130 89.39 -18.79 -12.86
N SER A 131 89.66 -19.11 -14.13
CA SER A 131 88.80 -19.55 -15.25
C SER A 131 87.42 -20.20 -14.94
N HIS A 132 86.31 -19.53 -15.28
CA HIS A 132 84.96 -20.15 -15.25
C HIS A 132 84.05 -19.65 -16.39
N SER A 133 84.22 -20.18 -17.61
CA SER A 133 83.12 -20.15 -18.60
C SER A 133 81.92 -21.01 -18.17
N ALA A 134 82.07 -21.83 -17.11
CA ALA A 134 81.04 -22.76 -16.61
C ALA A 134 80.09 -22.18 -15.54
N ASP A 135 80.47 -21.07 -14.90
CA ASP A 135 79.70 -20.47 -13.79
C ASP A 135 79.08 -19.11 -14.15
N CYS A 136 79.20 -18.69 -15.41
CA CYS A 136 78.49 -17.50 -15.87
C CYS A 136 76.99 -17.78 -15.96
N LEU A 137 76.17 -16.84 -15.48
CA LEU A 137 74.71 -16.92 -15.55
C LEU A 137 74.21 -16.62 -16.96
N VAL A 138 74.92 -15.72 -17.65
CA VAL A 138 74.68 -15.33 -19.04
C VAL A 138 76.01 -15.17 -19.77
N SER A 139 76.06 -15.59 -21.04
CA SER A 139 77.20 -15.27 -21.90
C SER A 139 76.78 -15.08 -23.36
N GLY A 140 77.56 -14.32 -24.12
CA GLY A 140 77.34 -14.09 -25.54
C GLY A 140 78.60 -13.55 -26.20
N SER A 141 78.77 -13.81 -27.49
CA SER A 141 79.96 -13.38 -28.24
C SER A 141 79.57 -12.69 -29.55
N GLY A 142 80.35 -11.68 -29.96
CA GLY A 142 80.25 -11.04 -31.27
C GLY A 142 81.62 -10.76 -31.86
N THR A 143 81.71 -10.84 -33.18
CA THR A 143 82.96 -10.63 -33.93
C THR A 143 83.01 -9.23 -34.54
N PHE A 144 84.19 -8.66 -34.68
CA PHE A 144 84.40 -7.34 -35.24
C PHE A 144 85.75 -7.20 -35.96
N THR A 145 85.87 -6.16 -36.79
CA THR A 145 87.09 -5.86 -37.54
C THR A 145 87.51 -4.42 -37.29
N VAL A 146 88.82 -4.21 -37.04
CA VAL A 146 89.45 -2.90 -36.88
C VAL A 146 90.51 -2.72 -37.97
N ALA A 147 90.40 -1.65 -38.75
CA ALA A 147 91.37 -1.32 -39.80
C ALA A 147 92.70 -0.79 -39.22
N ALA A 148 93.81 -0.92 -39.96
CA ALA A 148 95.13 -0.48 -39.50
C ALA A 148 95.16 1.03 -39.20
N GLY A 149 95.62 1.42 -38.00
CA GLY A 149 95.62 2.80 -37.53
C GLY A 149 94.25 3.37 -37.17
N SER A 150 93.16 2.60 -37.33
CA SER A 150 91.81 3.00 -36.93
C SER A 150 91.61 2.81 -35.42
N LYS A 151 90.89 3.77 -34.84
CA LYS A 151 90.38 3.66 -33.49
C LYS A 151 89.03 2.92 -33.46
N THR A 152 88.14 3.07 -34.44
CA THR A 152 86.81 2.43 -34.38
C THR A 152 86.74 1.07 -35.09
N ALA A 153 85.80 0.20 -34.65
CA ALA A 153 85.36 -0.94 -35.44
C ALA A 153 84.62 -0.45 -36.69
N ALA A 154 84.67 -1.22 -37.78
CA ALA A 154 84.03 -0.85 -39.04
C ALA A 154 82.48 -0.80 -38.95
N ALA A 155 81.87 -1.49 -37.98
CA ALA A 155 80.42 -1.50 -37.71
C ALA A 155 80.14 -1.80 -36.23
N ALA A 156 78.92 -1.53 -35.78
CA ALA A 156 78.47 -1.84 -34.43
C ALA A 156 78.47 -3.35 -34.16
N VAL A 157 79.07 -3.77 -33.05
CA VAL A 157 79.26 -5.20 -32.73
C VAL A 157 78.14 -5.73 -31.84
N ASN A 158 77.05 -6.25 -32.41
CA ASN A 158 75.90 -6.77 -31.65
C ASN A 158 76.19 -8.10 -30.94
N VAL A 159 76.09 -8.13 -29.60
CA VAL A 159 76.36 -9.33 -28.78
C VAL A 159 75.14 -9.79 -27.98
N SER A 160 74.28 -10.62 -28.57
CA SER A 160 73.14 -11.23 -27.86
C SER A 160 73.62 -12.15 -26.74
N LEU A 161 73.21 -11.90 -25.49
CA LEU A 161 73.50 -12.80 -24.39
C LEU A 161 72.50 -13.96 -24.40
N ASN A 162 72.94 -15.16 -24.06
CA ASN A 162 72.04 -16.29 -23.87
C ASN A 162 72.19 -16.78 -22.43
N GLY A 163 71.06 -16.97 -21.76
CA GLY A 163 71.03 -17.69 -20.49
C GLY A 163 71.34 -19.15 -20.75
N THR A 164 72.33 -19.72 -20.07
CA THR A 164 72.50 -21.18 -20.06
C THR A 164 71.67 -21.69 -18.89
N TYR A 165 70.39 -21.95 -19.12
CA TYR A 165 69.49 -22.37 -18.05
C TYR A 165 69.83 -23.81 -17.63
N LYS A 166 70.49 -23.98 -16.48
CA LYS A 166 70.45 -25.25 -15.77
C LYS A 166 69.04 -25.37 -15.18
N ASP A 167 68.26 -26.36 -15.61
CA ASP A 167 66.83 -26.54 -15.24
C ASP A 167 66.57 -26.66 -13.72
N THR A 168 67.61 -26.80 -12.91
CA THR A 168 67.54 -26.81 -11.43
C THR A 168 67.71 -25.44 -10.78
N ALA A 169 68.00 -24.39 -11.56
CA ALA A 169 68.32 -23.08 -11.02
C ALA A 169 67.05 -22.21 -10.92
N LYS A 170 66.73 -21.77 -9.70
CA LYS A 170 65.47 -21.14 -9.33
C LYS A 170 65.63 -19.66 -9.05
N GLY A 171 64.58 -18.88 -9.29
CA GLY A 171 64.46 -17.46 -8.97
C GLY A 171 63.33 -17.19 -7.97
N SER A 172 63.01 -15.92 -7.77
CA SER A 172 61.89 -15.49 -6.92
C SER A 172 61.03 -14.42 -7.60
N ILE A 173 59.81 -14.24 -7.13
CA ILE A 173 58.85 -13.22 -7.57
C ILE A 173 58.49 -12.39 -6.35
N SER A 174 58.40 -11.07 -6.50
CA SER A 174 57.92 -10.13 -5.48
C SER A 174 57.30 -8.90 -6.15
N LEU A 175 56.21 -9.10 -6.89
CA LEU A 175 55.56 -8.08 -7.70
C LEU A 175 54.55 -7.29 -6.88
N LYS A 176 54.56 -5.97 -7.01
CA LYS A 176 53.58 -5.10 -6.38
C LYS A 176 52.50 -4.71 -7.37
N ILE A 177 51.26 -4.78 -6.93
CA ILE A 177 50.07 -4.36 -7.66
C ILE A 177 49.37 -3.32 -6.79
N LEU A 178 49.09 -2.17 -7.36
CA LEU A 178 48.31 -1.15 -6.68
C LEU A 178 46.83 -1.45 -6.95
N LEU A 179 46.09 -1.72 -5.89
CA LEU A 179 44.63 -1.87 -5.96
C LEU A 179 44.00 -0.52 -5.68
N SER A 180 42.79 -0.30 -6.21
CA SER A 180 41.97 0.79 -5.68
C SER A 180 41.68 0.58 -4.19
N ASP A 181 41.46 1.67 -3.46
CA ASP A 181 41.09 1.62 -2.04
C ASP A 181 39.86 0.68 -1.83
N ASP A 182 38.85 0.78 -2.71
CA ASP A 182 37.62 -0.02 -2.65
C ASP A 182 37.87 -1.52 -2.82
N LEU A 183 38.67 -1.90 -3.83
CA LEU A 183 39.02 -3.31 -4.04
C LEU A 183 39.88 -3.85 -2.90
N SER A 184 40.75 -3.02 -2.31
CA SER A 184 41.59 -3.42 -1.17
C SER A 184 40.77 -3.68 0.11
N ALA A 185 39.68 -2.94 0.32
CA ALA A 185 38.78 -3.12 1.45
C ALA A 185 37.87 -4.37 1.30
N GLU A 186 37.43 -4.70 0.09
CA GLU A 186 36.54 -5.86 -0.14
C GLU A 186 37.26 -7.22 -0.02
N ILE A 187 38.59 -7.26 -0.20
CA ILE A 187 39.38 -8.50 -0.19
C ILE A 187 40.26 -8.67 1.06
N GLU A 188 39.95 -7.95 2.15
CA GLU A 188 40.79 -7.80 3.36
C GLU A 188 41.18 -9.14 4.05
N ASN A 189 40.56 -10.26 3.67
CA ASN A 189 40.95 -11.61 4.06
C ASN A 189 41.87 -12.29 3.03
N LYS A 190 43.09 -12.61 3.47
CA LYS A 190 44.16 -13.25 2.67
C LYS A 190 43.77 -14.56 1.98
N ASP A 191 42.75 -15.25 2.50
CA ASP A 191 42.32 -16.57 2.02
C ASP A 191 41.43 -16.51 0.76
N ASN A 192 41.03 -15.32 0.31
CA ASN A 192 40.00 -15.15 -0.73
C ASN A 192 40.54 -14.80 -2.13
N ILE A 193 41.86 -14.67 -2.29
CA ILE A 193 42.51 -14.30 -3.56
C ILE A 193 42.97 -15.57 -4.28
N THR A 194 42.30 -15.94 -5.38
CA THR A 194 42.68 -17.10 -6.19
C THR A 194 43.42 -16.66 -7.46
N LEU A 195 44.74 -16.81 -7.46
CA LEU A 195 45.58 -16.46 -8.61
C LEU A 195 45.72 -17.66 -9.54
N LYS A 196 45.27 -17.52 -10.79
CA LYS A 196 45.47 -18.56 -11.82
C LYS A 196 46.58 -18.13 -12.78
N CYS A 197 47.80 -18.58 -12.49
CA CYS A 197 48.92 -18.49 -13.42
C CYS A 197 48.88 -19.68 -14.39
N ALA A 198 48.84 -19.43 -15.70
CA ALA A 198 48.92 -20.48 -16.70
C ALA A 198 50.30 -20.49 -17.38
N ASN A 199 51.08 -21.51 -17.01
CA ASN A 199 52.10 -22.27 -17.75
C ASN A 199 53.32 -21.57 -18.41
N LYS A 200 54.50 -21.96 -17.90
CA LYS A 200 55.54 -22.65 -18.70
C LYS A 200 54.94 -24.01 -19.12
N MET A 201 54.96 -24.36 -20.41
CA MET A 201 54.23 -25.53 -20.96
C MET A 201 54.33 -26.80 -20.08
N ASP A 202 53.16 -27.33 -19.67
CA ASP A 202 52.91 -28.64 -19.04
C ASP A 202 53.25 -28.88 -17.54
N ASP A 203 53.58 -27.85 -16.75
CA ASP A 203 53.73 -27.98 -15.28
C ASP A 203 52.49 -27.55 -14.47
N ALA A 204 52.43 -27.99 -13.20
CA ALA A 204 51.40 -27.60 -12.25
C ALA A 204 51.35 -26.08 -12.05
N PRO A 205 50.17 -25.47 -11.82
CA PRO A 205 50.04 -24.03 -11.67
C PRO A 205 50.92 -23.50 -10.52
N LEU A 206 51.67 -22.43 -10.82
CA LEU A 206 52.51 -21.75 -9.83
C LEU A 206 51.64 -21.10 -8.76
N SER A 207 51.78 -21.53 -7.52
CA SER A 207 51.12 -20.92 -6.37
C SER A 207 51.93 -19.69 -5.93
N LEU A 208 51.26 -18.55 -5.83
CA LEU A 208 51.82 -17.28 -5.37
C LEU A 208 51.20 -16.94 -4.01
N ASP A 209 52.03 -16.58 -3.05
CA ASP A 209 51.58 -16.01 -1.78
C ASP A 209 51.23 -14.54 -2.00
N ALA A 210 50.04 -14.14 -1.57
CA ALA A 210 49.55 -12.78 -1.68
C ALA A 210 49.52 -12.11 -0.29
N SER A 211 50.11 -10.92 -0.18
CA SER A 211 50.03 -10.10 1.03
C SER A 211 49.58 -8.69 0.69
N LEU A 212 48.43 -8.30 1.23
CA LEU A 212 47.90 -6.95 1.12
C LEU A 212 48.39 -6.08 2.28
N SER A 213 48.87 -4.88 1.97
CA SER A 213 49.27 -3.87 2.96
C SER A 213 48.81 -2.49 2.47
N GLY A 214 47.67 -2.04 3.02
CA GLY A 214 46.93 -0.91 2.45
C GLY A 214 46.44 -1.25 1.04
N THR A 215 46.62 -0.35 0.09
CA THR A 215 46.27 -0.56 -1.33
C THR A 215 47.27 -1.39 -2.12
N VAL A 216 48.41 -1.75 -1.54
CA VAL A 216 49.45 -2.46 -2.27
C VAL A 216 49.33 -3.95 -2.01
N LEU A 217 48.92 -4.69 -3.02
CA LEU A 217 48.97 -6.14 -3.06
C LEU A 217 50.36 -6.58 -3.52
N THR A 218 51.08 -7.30 -2.67
CA THR A 218 52.36 -7.91 -3.04
C THR A 218 52.16 -9.38 -3.33
N LEU A 219 52.50 -9.79 -4.55
CA LEU A 219 52.51 -11.17 -5.00
C LEU A 219 53.93 -11.72 -4.89
N SER A 220 54.10 -12.81 -4.16
CA SER A 220 55.42 -13.38 -3.90
C SER A 220 55.46 -14.89 -4.10
N ALA A 221 56.60 -15.37 -4.58
CA ALA A 221 56.93 -16.79 -4.57
C ALA A 221 58.44 -16.95 -4.58
N SER A 222 58.93 -17.94 -3.84
CA SER A 222 60.36 -18.28 -3.79
C SER A 222 60.61 -19.61 -4.49
N GLU A 223 61.86 -19.89 -4.84
CA GLU A 223 62.26 -21.17 -5.43
C GLU A 223 61.53 -21.50 -6.75
N VAL A 224 61.14 -20.47 -7.50
CA VAL A 224 60.38 -20.58 -8.76
C VAL A 224 61.31 -20.99 -9.89
N ALA A 225 60.94 -22.02 -10.65
CA ALA A 225 61.74 -22.47 -11.78
C ALA A 225 61.93 -21.34 -12.81
N ALA A 226 63.16 -21.18 -13.32
CA ALA A 226 63.41 -20.16 -14.32
C ALA A 226 62.61 -20.40 -15.61
N GLY A 227 62.07 -19.33 -16.18
CA GLY A 227 61.20 -19.37 -17.36
C GLY A 227 60.19 -18.22 -17.41
N THR A 228 59.37 -18.21 -18.46
CA THR A 228 58.33 -17.20 -18.69
C THR A 228 56.95 -17.79 -18.38
N TYR A 229 56.12 -17.05 -17.63
CA TYR A 229 54.79 -17.42 -17.16
C TYR A 229 53.76 -16.35 -17.55
N SER A 230 52.50 -16.74 -17.73
CA SER A 230 51.37 -15.81 -17.89
C SER A 230 50.56 -15.70 -16.60
N LEU A 231 50.24 -14.47 -16.22
CA LEU A 231 49.50 -14.11 -15.00
C LEU A 231 48.12 -13.56 -15.36
N ALA A 232 47.09 -14.10 -14.72
CA ALA A 232 45.72 -13.59 -14.74
C ALA A 232 45.23 -13.41 -13.28
N LEU A 233 44.51 -12.32 -13.02
CA LEU A 233 44.11 -11.92 -11.67
C LEU A 233 42.58 -12.01 -11.52
N GLU A 234 42.15 -12.86 -10.59
CA GLU A 234 40.75 -13.00 -10.18
C GLU A 234 40.66 -12.72 -8.67
N PHE A 235 39.69 -11.91 -8.27
CA PHE A 235 39.44 -11.54 -6.88
C PHE A 235 38.04 -12.04 -6.48
N SER A 236 37.94 -12.81 -5.40
CA SER A 236 36.67 -13.28 -4.84
C SER A 236 36.56 -12.94 -3.36
N ASP A 237 35.36 -13.02 -2.78
CA ASP A 237 35.10 -12.83 -1.33
C ASP A 237 34.95 -14.17 -0.56
N GLY A 238 35.18 -15.29 -1.24
CA GLY A 238 35.00 -16.66 -0.72
C GLY A 238 33.72 -17.34 -1.22
N THR A 239 32.74 -16.57 -1.72
CA THR A 239 31.47 -17.08 -2.27
C THR A 239 31.16 -16.55 -3.68
N ASN A 240 31.58 -15.33 -4.00
CA ASN A 240 31.31 -14.65 -5.27
C ASN A 240 32.59 -14.09 -5.88
N LEU A 241 32.61 -13.99 -7.22
CA LEU A 241 33.66 -13.26 -7.95
C LEU A 241 33.39 -11.77 -7.84
N VAL A 242 34.33 -11.04 -7.24
CA VAL A 242 34.22 -9.60 -6.92
C VAL A 242 34.88 -8.76 -8.02
N ALA A 243 35.99 -9.24 -8.59
CA ALA A 243 36.69 -8.55 -9.66
C ALA A 243 37.55 -9.47 -10.53
N THR A 244 37.79 -9.05 -11.78
CA THR A 244 38.71 -9.71 -12.70
C THR A 244 39.47 -8.68 -13.54
N ASP A 245 40.78 -8.82 -13.63
CA ASP A 245 41.59 -8.09 -14.62
C ASP A 245 41.90 -9.01 -15.80
N TYR A 246 41.45 -8.63 -16.99
CA TYR A 246 41.60 -9.42 -18.21
C TYR A 246 42.88 -9.12 -19.00
N VAL A 247 43.74 -8.21 -18.52
CA VAL A 247 45.03 -7.98 -19.16
C VAL A 247 45.96 -9.15 -18.80
N THR A 248 46.17 -10.09 -19.74
CA THR A 248 47.11 -11.21 -19.53
C THR A 248 48.54 -10.69 -19.45
N GLN A 249 49.12 -10.68 -18.26
CA GLN A 249 50.50 -10.21 -18.05
C GLN A 249 51.50 -11.36 -18.23
N THR A 250 52.73 -11.03 -18.63
CA THR A 250 53.80 -12.02 -18.82
C THR A 250 54.94 -11.74 -17.85
N ILE A 251 55.30 -12.71 -17.01
CA ILE A 251 56.41 -12.59 -16.04
C ILE A 251 57.54 -13.53 -16.45
N SER A 252 58.79 -13.08 -16.40
CA SER A 252 59.95 -13.96 -16.58
C SER A 252 60.72 -14.06 -15.28
N VAL A 253 61.02 -15.29 -14.87
CA VAL A 253 61.79 -15.62 -13.67
C VAL A 253 63.16 -16.08 -14.10
N PHE A 254 64.19 -15.44 -13.55
CA PHE A 254 65.59 -15.76 -13.85
C PHE A 254 66.25 -16.45 -12.64
N PRO A 255 67.17 -17.40 -12.86
CA PRO A 255 67.85 -18.06 -11.76
C PRO A 255 68.60 -17.07 -10.85
N GLY A 256 68.39 -17.17 -9.53
CA GLY A 256 69.04 -16.35 -8.52
C GLY A 256 68.61 -14.88 -8.47
N LEU A 257 67.64 -14.46 -9.28
CA LEU A 257 67.12 -13.09 -9.32
C LEU A 257 65.66 -13.04 -8.86
N THR A 258 65.26 -11.89 -8.34
CA THR A 258 63.88 -11.60 -7.96
C THR A 258 63.24 -10.66 -8.99
N THR A 259 62.13 -11.09 -9.58
CA THR A 259 61.31 -10.23 -10.45
C THR A 259 60.34 -9.43 -9.58
N ASP A 260 60.55 -8.12 -9.50
CA ASP A 260 59.94 -7.24 -8.49
C ASP A 260 59.31 -5.96 -9.04
N LYS A 261 59.39 -5.71 -10.35
CA LYS A 261 58.92 -4.48 -11.00
C LYS A 261 58.10 -4.74 -12.26
N TRP A 262 57.15 -3.84 -12.54
CA TRP A 262 56.51 -3.77 -13.85
C TRP A 262 57.18 -2.69 -14.70
N TYR A 263 57.15 -2.91 -16.00
CA TYR A 263 57.66 -1.97 -16.99
C TYR A 263 56.62 -1.79 -18.08
N ALA A 264 56.49 -0.56 -18.58
CA ALA A 264 55.58 -0.24 -19.69
C ALA A 264 55.87 -1.11 -20.92
N ALA A 265 54.89 -1.27 -21.82
CA ALA A 265 55.07 -2.07 -23.03
C ALA A 265 56.25 -1.60 -23.89
N SER A 266 56.64 -0.32 -23.85
CA SER A 266 57.83 0.21 -24.51
C SER A 266 59.16 -0.21 -23.86
N GLY A 267 59.14 -0.80 -22.67
CA GLY A 267 60.31 -1.21 -21.90
C GLY A 267 61.13 -0.05 -21.30
N SER A 268 60.66 1.19 -21.42
CA SER A 268 61.45 2.40 -21.11
C SER A 268 61.26 2.93 -19.69
N GLU A 269 60.15 2.62 -19.02
CA GLU A 269 59.80 3.21 -17.71
C GLU A 269 59.21 2.15 -16.76
N GLU A 270 59.53 2.28 -15.48
CA GLU A 270 58.99 1.47 -14.39
C GLU A 270 57.58 1.94 -14.05
N GLU A 271 56.63 1.01 -13.98
CA GLU A 271 55.26 1.28 -13.61
C GLU A 271 54.82 0.37 -12.46
N THR A 272 53.76 0.75 -11.75
CA THR A 272 53.04 -0.17 -10.86
C THR A 272 51.79 -0.61 -11.58
N LEU A 273 51.53 -1.92 -11.65
CA LEU A 273 50.32 -2.43 -12.25
C LEU A 273 49.13 -2.06 -11.37
N SER A 274 48.18 -1.30 -11.92
CA SER A 274 46.97 -0.89 -11.22
C SER A 274 45.76 -1.71 -11.66
N VAL A 275 44.98 -2.25 -10.72
CA VAL A 275 43.80 -3.09 -11.01
C VAL A 275 42.54 -2.50 -10.37
N ASN A 276 41.49 -2.32 -11.18
CA ASN A 276 40.16 -1.84 -10.77
C ASN A 276 39.07 -2.84 -11.22
N CYS A 277 38.03 -3.07 -10.42
CA CYS A 277 36.98 -4.08 -10.66
C CYS A 277 35.89 -3.61 -11.63
N ASN A 278 35.16 -4.56 -12.26
CA ASN A 278 33.77 -4.40 -12.70
C ASN A 278 33.06 -5.79 -12.76
N THR A 279 31.98 -6.00 -11.99
CA THR A 279 30.96 -7.04 -12.25
C THR A 279 29.78 -6.42 -13.00
N GLY A 280 29.40 -7.02 -14.13
CA GLY A 280 28.54 -6.41 -15.16
C GLY A 280 29.38 -5.55 -16.11
N THR A 281 29.12 -5.57 -17.42
CA THR A 281 29.75 -4.56 -18.29
C THR A 281 29.10 -3.23 -17.92
N ILE A 282 29.77 -2.49 -17.06
CA ILE A 282 29.32 -1.19 -16.62
C ILE A 282 29.66 -0.20 -17.74
N TYR A 283 28.63 0.45 -18.28
CA TYR A 283 28.82 1.55 -19.20
C TYR A 283 28.83 2.85 -18.41
N TYR A 284 29.82 3.70 -18.67
CA TYR A 284 29.94 5.01 -18.04
C TYR A 284 29.66 6.08 -19.09
N VAL A 285 28.78 7.01 -18.74
CA VAL A 285 28.47 8.20 -19.54
C VAL A 285 28.93 9.42 -18.75
N CYS A 286 29.82 10.21 -19.35
CA CYS A 286 30.34 11.44 -18.74
C CYS A 286 29.53 12.63 -19.24
N GLY A 287 28.85 13.33 -18.34
CA GLY A 287 28.23 14.62 -18.60
C GLY A 287 29.21 15.79 -18.47
N ASP A 288 28.66 17.00 -18.46
CA ASP A 288 29.41 18.28 -18.43
C ASP A 288 30.08 18.59 -17.07
N ASN A 289 30.08 17.64 -16.12
CA ASN A 289 30.57 17.86 -14.74
C ASN A 289 32.11 17.73 -14.67
N PRO A 290 32.86 18.74 -14.18
CA PRO A 290 34.30 18.86 -14.38
C PRO A 290 35.19 18.01 -13.44
N LEU A 291 34.66 17.10 -12.64
CA LEU A 291 35.45 16.19 -11.80
C LEU A 291 35.85 14.90 -12.57
N ARG A 292 36.42 15.14 -13.76
CA ARG A 292 37.25 14.30 -14.66
C ARG A 292 36.98 12.79 -14.75
N LEU A 293 36.59 12.34 -15.94
CA LEU A 293 37.06 11.08 -16.55
C LEU A 293 37.21 11.23 -18.10
N ALA A 294 38.47 11.26 -18.56
CA ALA A 294 39.03 11.41 -19.93
C ALA A 294 39.27 12.83 -20.48
N ASP A 295 40.50 13.07 -20.97
CA ASP A 295 40.86 14.25 -21.78
C ASP A 295 40.27 14.05 -23.20
N GLU A 296 39.26 14.86 -23.54
CA GLU A 296 38.51 14.91 -24.81
C GLU A 296 37.64 13.69 -25.19
N GLY A 297 36.32 13.90 -25.08
CA GLY A 297 35.25 13.03 -25.58
C GLY A 297 35.27 12.86 -27.11
N LYS A 298 36.19 12.04 -27.59
CA LYS A 298 36.22 11.48 -28.95
C LYS A 298 36.27 9.96 -28.88
N ASP A 299 35.18 9.33 -28.45
CA ASP A 299 34.97 7.95 -28.85
C ASP A 299 33.55 7.75 -29.36
N THR A 300 33.45 7.61 -30.67
CA THR A 300 32.22 7.22 -31.34
C THR A 300 32.03 5.72 -31.38
N ASN A 301 32.94 4.84 -30.91
CA ASN A 301 32.66 3.39 -30.87
C ASN A 301 33.57 2.37 -30.10
N SER A 302 34.62 2.66 -29.31
CA SER A 302 35.52 1.56 -28.83
C SER A 302 35.96 1.46 -27.36
N GLY A 303 35.88 2.49 -26.52
CA GLY A 303 36.34 2.44 -25.13
C GLY A 303 35.31 1.93 -24.12
N LEU A 304 35.73 1.09 -23.17
CA LEU A 304 34.92 0.58 -22.03
C LEU A 304 35.61 0.82 -20.67
N SER A 305 36.46 1.85 -20.59
CA SER A 305 37.19 2.19 -19.36
C SER A 305 36.87 3.63 -18.93
N ALA A 306 37.09 3.95 -17.66
CA ALA A 306 37.00 5.30 -17.12
C ALA A 306 37.85 6.34 -17.90
N GLY A 307 38.87 5.92 -18.64
CA GLY A 307 39.67 6.80 -19.51
C GLY A 307 39.07 7.06 -20.90
N ALA A 308 37.91 6.49 -21.23
CA ALA A 308 37.20 6.68 -22.50
C ALA A 308 35.68 6.44 -22.34
N PRO A 309 34.96 7.27 -21.55
CA PRO A 309 33.52 7.12 -21.35
C PRO A 309 32.73 7.44 -22.61
N LEU A 310 31.50 6.91 -22.68
CA LEU A 310 30.58 7.22 -23.78
C LEU A 310 30.06 8.65 -23.65
N LYS A 311 29.88 9.31 -24.79
CA LYS A 311 29.37 10.69 -24.86
C LYS A 311 27.85 10.79 -24.63
N THR A 312 27.11 9.73 -24.93
CA THR A 312 25.65 9.73 -24.86
C THR A 312 25.11 8.46 -24.21
N VAL A 313 24.04 8.60 -23.43
CA VAL A 313 23.27 7.49 -22.86
C VAL A 313 22.64 6.66 -23.97
N ALA A 314 22.23 7.27 -25.08
CA ALA A 314 21.72 6.55 -26.25
C ALA A 314 22.76 5.55 -26.82
N ALA A 315 24.04 5.91 -26.87
CA ALA A 315 25.10 5.01 -27.31
C ALA A 315 25.33 3.86 -26.31
N ALA A 316 25.25 4.14 -25.01
CA ALA A 316 25.36 3.13 -23.96
C ALA A 316 24.19 2.12 -24.03
N ALA A 317 22.97 2.61 -24.18
CA ALA A 317 21.77 1.78 -24.33
C ALA A 317 21.85 0.90 -25.59
N ALA A 318 22.26 1.45 -26.74
CA ALA A 318 22.45 0.67 -27.97
C ALA A 318 23.46 -0.48 -27.81
N LYS A 319 24.55 -0.25 -27.06
CA LYS A 319 25.48 -1.34 -26.72
C LYS A 319 24.82 -2.39 -25.82
N CYS A 320 24.04 -1.99 -24.82
CA CYS A 320 23.30 -2.92 -23.97
C CYS A 320 22.38 -3.84 -24.79
N ILE A 321 21.65 -3.26 -25.76
CA ILE A 321 20.73 -3.98 -26.64
C ILE A 321 21.47 -4.98 -27.54
N ALA A 322 22.61 -4.60 -28.11
CA ALA A 322 23.37 -5.45 -29.02
C ALA A 322 23.93 -6.74 -28.40
N TYR A 323 24.11 -6.77 -27.06
CA TYR A 323 24.69 -7.91 -26.35
C TYR A 323 23.66 -8.79 -25.62
N ASP A 324 22.37 -8.49 -25.73
CA ASP A 324 21.25 -9.32 -25.22
C ASP A 324 21.45 -9.81 -23.76
N THR A 325 21.87 -8.90 -22.88
CA THR A 325 22.20 -9.19 -21.47
C THR A 325 21.84 -7.99 -20.58
N ALA A 326 21.57 -8.20 -19.30
CA ALA A 326 21.23 -7.10 -18.39
C ALA A 326 22.48 -6.25 -18.06
N TYR A 327 22.37 -4.93 -18.17
CA TYR A 327 23.48 -4.00 -17.97
C TYR A 327 23.10 -2.79 -17.12
N THR A 328 24.11 -2.18 -16.49
CA THR A 328 23.99 -0.93 -15.74
C THR A 328 24.78 0.17 -16.46
N ILE A 329 24.11 1.29 -16.69
CA ILE A 329 24.67 2.53 -17.22
C ILE A 329 24.77 3.51 -16.05
N TYR A 330 25.99 3.94 -15.71
CA TYR A 330 26.18 5.06 -14.78
C TYR A 330 26.30 6.35 -15.56
N VAL A 331 25.55 7.35 -15.11
CA VAL A 331 25.57 8.70 -15.67
C VAL A 331 26.15 9.62 -14.61
N ASP A 332 27.20 10.38 -14.95
CA ASP A 332 27.70 11.46 -14.10
C ASP A 332 27.32 12.81 -14.69
N GLY A 333 26.93 13.76 -13.83
CA GLY A 333 26.67 15.13 -14.23
C GLY A 333 25.45 15.29 -15.12
N THR A 334 25.49 16.30 -15.98
CA THR A 334 24.43 16.57 -16.96
C THR A 334 24.89 16.09 -18.34
N THR A 335 24.17 15.16 -18.94
CA THR A 335 24.37 14.71 -20.32
C THR A 335 23.29 15.28 -21.22
N THR A 336 23.68 15.82 -22.38
CA THR A 336 22.74 16.35 -23.37
C THR A 336 22.55 15.38 -24.53
N GLU A 337 21.34 14.85 -24.69
CA GLU A 337 20.99 13.87 -25.71
C GLU A 337 20.28 14.52 -26.90
N THR A 338 20.95 14.59 -28.05
CA THR A 338 20.36 15.10 -29.31
C THR A 338 19.53 14.05 -30.05
N ALA A 339 19.77 12.76 -29.79
CA ALA A 339 18.94 11.64 -30.25
C ALA A 339 18.03 11.11 -29.13
N GLN A 340 16.98 10.36 -29.50
CA GLN A 340 16.16 9.62 -28.54
C GLN A 340 16.97 8.44 -27.96
N ILE A 341 16.83 8.20 -26.66
CA ILE A 341 17.30 6.98 -26.01
C ILE A 341 16.23 5.91 -26.23
N VAL A 342 16.50 4.93 -27.09
CA VAL A 342 15.59 3.80 -27.33
C VAL A 342 16.03 2.61 -26.48
N ILE A 343 15.11 2.09 -25.66
CA ILE A 343 15.27 0.87 -24.88
C ILE A 343 14.40 -0.19 -25.55
N GLY A 344 15.01 -1.05 -26.37
CA GLY A 344 14.33 -2.06 -27.18
C GLY A 344 14.99 -2.22 -28.56
N ASP A 345 14.63 -3.28 -29.27
CA ASP A 345 15.17 -3.59 -30.62
C ASP A 345 14.16 -3.37 -31.76
N GLY A 346 12.95 -2.90 -31.45
CA GLY A 346 11.87 -2.63 -32.39
C GLY A 346 11.24 -3.87 -33.04
N ASN A 347 11.72 -5.09 -32.73
CA ASN A 347 11.41 -6.31 -33.48
C ASN A 347 10.61 -7.35 -32.68
N GLY A 348 10.19 -7.02 -31.45
CA GLY A 348 9.33 -7.88 -30.62
C GLY A 348 10.00 -9.15 -30.08
N GLN A 349 11.33 -9.18 -29.96
CA GLN A 349 12.10 -10.27 -29.32
C GLN A 349 12.17 -10.11 -27.80
N PRO A 350 12.43 -11.19 -27.01
CA PRO A 350 12.48 -11.12 -25.55
C PRO A 350 13.71 -10.34 -25.01
N VAL A 351 13.59 -9.87 -23.77
CA VAL A 351 13.94 -8.52 -23.28
C VAL A 351 15.35 -8.31 -22.73
N VAL A 352 16.00 -7.20 -23.12
CA VAL A 352 17.13 -6.58 -22.38
C VAL A 352 16.61 -5.71 -21.23
N THR A 353 17.07 -5.98 -20.01
CA THR A 353 16.84 -5.07 -18.87
C THR A 353 17.96 -4.04 -18.83
N VAL A 354 17.62 -2.77 -19.03
CA VAL A 354 18.57 -1.66 -18.90
C VAL A 354 18.36 -0.97 -17.57
N THR A 355 19.41 -0.89 -16.77
CA THR A 355 19.42 -0.10 -15.53
C THR A 355 20.22 1.17 -15.74
N ILE A 356 19.63 2.34 -15.53
CA ILE A 356 20.31 3.64 -15.58
C ILE A 356 20.37 4.21 -14.16
N LYS A 357 21.56 4.56 -13.69
CA LYS A 357 21.74 5.09 -12.33
C LYS A 357 22.70 6.27 -12.31
N SER A 358 22.45 7.23 -11.43
CA SER A 358 23.41 8.31 -11.16
C SER A 358 24.72 7.74 -10.60
N PHE A 359 25.84 8.22 -11.12
CA PHE A 359 27.15 7.94 -10.58
C PHE A 359 27.36 8.81 -9.33
N VAL A 360 27.43 8.16 -8.17
CA VAL A 360 27.76 8.84 -6.91
C VAL A 360 29.19 8.47 -6.55
N PRO A 361 30.19 9.32 -6.83
CA PRO A 361 31.54 9.08 -6.34
C PRO A 361 31.51 9.12 -4.81
N ALA A 362 32.12 8.12 -4.16
CA ALA A 362 32.25 8.07 -2.72
C ALA A 362 33.17 9.21 -2.24
N VAL A 363 32.64 10.42 -2.07
CA VAL A 363 33.36 11.55 -1.48
C VAL A 363 32.63 11.99 -0.21
N ALA A 364 33.25 11.75 0.94
CA ALA A 364 32.71 12.13 2.23
C ALA A 364 32.57 13.66 2.34
N GLY A 365 31.34 14.16 2.52
CA GLY A 365 31.08 15.48 3.08
C GLY A 365 30.71 16.63 2.13
N SER A 366 30.37 16.39 0.86
CA SER A 366 29.79 17.42 -0.02
C SER A 366 28.33 17.09 -0.36
N GLU A 367 27.43 18.08 -0.26
CA GLU A 367 26.09 18.00 -0.84
C GLU A 367 26.21 18.01 -2.37
N ILE A 368 26.44 16.83 -2.95
CA ILE A 368 26.28 16.61 -4.39
C ILE A 368 24.77 16.50 -4.62
N ASN A 369 24.23 17.31 -5.52
CA ASN A 369 22.86 17.12 -6.01
C ASN A 369 22.77 15.70 -6.60
N PRO A 370 22.13 14.74 -5.92
CA PRO A 370 22.49 13.32 -6.04
C PRO A 370 22.12 12.70 -7.40
N ASN A 371 21.35 13.43 -8.21
CA ASN A 371 20.84 12.93 -9.47
C ASN A 371 21.60 13.50 -10.67
N ALA A 372 22.31 12.63 -11.38
CA ALA A 372 22.75 12.92 -12.73
C ALA A 372 21.54 13.28 -13.61
N THR A 373 21.74 14.22 -14.54
CA THR A 373 20.68 14.78 -15.38
C THR A 373 20.86 14.33 -16.81
N ILE A 374 19.84 13.70 -17.38
CA ILE A 374 19.74 13.45 -18.81
C ILE A 374 18.81 14.51 -19.38
N ALA A 375 19.41 15.49 -20.07
CA ALA A 375 18.70 16.59 -20.69
C ALA A 375 18.58 16.38 -22.20
N ARG A 376 17.48 16.84 -22.81
CA ARG A 376 17.37 16.89 -24.29
C ARG A 376 18.18 18.05 -24.86
N GLY A 377 18.93 17.80 -25.93
CA GLY A 377 19.65 18.84 -26.67
C GLY A 377 18.79 19.56 -27.72
N THR A 378 19.09 20.84 -27.98
CA THR A 378 18.46 21.67 -29.03
C THR A 378 19.15 21.43 -30.37
N GLY A 379 18.85 20.34 -31.06
CA GLY A 379 19.31 20.08 -32.44
C GLY A 379 18.28 20.57 -33.47
N GLU A 380 18.74 20.99 -34.65
CA GLU A 380 17.90 21.49 -35.77
C GLU A 380 17.16 20.38 -36.55
N ASP A 381 17.40 19.09 -36.24
CA ASP A 381 16.75 17.96 -36.91
C ASP A 381 15.55 17.47 -36.11
N ASP A 382 14.39 18.05 -36.42
CA ASP A 382 13.05 17.88 -35.84
C ASP A 382 12.45 16.47 -35.99
N ASN A 383 13.09 15.46 -35.41
CA ASN A 383 12.44 14.18 -35.17
C ASN A 383 11.84 14.21 -33.76
N ASN A 384 10.58 14.64 -33.73
CA ASN A 384 9.49 14.27 -32.82
C ASN A 384 9.75 13.04 -31.91
N MET A 385 10.47 13.22 -30.81
CA MET A 385 10.92 12.10 -29.96
C MET A 385 10.91 12.48 -28.47
N SER A 386 10.45 11.55 -27.63
CA SER A 386 10.68 11.57 -26.18
C SER A 386 12.18 11.58 -25.85
N VAL A 387 12.55 11.90 -24.60
CA VAL A 387 13.96 11.69 -24.17
C VAL A 387 14.27 10.21 -24.20
N ILE A 388 13.35 9.42 -23.64
CA ILE A 388 13.45 7.97 -23.55
C ILE A 388 12.20 7.35 -24.19
N LEU A 389 12.40 6.40 -25.10
CA LEU A 389 11.37 5.50 -25.60
C LEU A 389 11.66 4.11 -25.08
N VAL A 390 10.71 3.54 -24.35
CA VAL A 390 10.74 2.13 -23.92
C VAL A 390 9.82 1.36 -24.85
N GLU A 391 10.38 0.54 -25.73
CA GLU A 391 9.59 -0.21 -26.73
C GLU A 391 8.90 -1.43 -26.12
N GLU A 392 7.95 -2.00 -26.87
CA GLU A 392 7.24 -3.23 -26.52
C GLU A 392 8.23 -4.35 -26.13
N ASN A 393 8.01 -4.98 -24.97
CA ASN A 393 8.91 -5.98 -24.39
C ASN A 393 10.30 -5.46 -23.98
N ALA A 394 10.45 -4.19 -23.63
CA ALA A 394 11.63 -3.68 -22.92
C ALA A 394 11.37 -3.47 -21.42
N THR A 395 12.40 -3.59 -20.58
CA THR A 395 12.35 -3.22 -19.16
C THR A 395 13.41 -2.17 -18.84
N LEU A 396 12.96 -1.04 -18.29
CA LEU A 396 13.80 0.06 -17.85
C LEU A 396 13.73 0.20 -16.33
N ASN A 397 14.89 0.17 -15.67
CA ASN A 397 15.02 0.53 -14.27
C ASN A 397 15.85 1.81 -14.17
N MET A 398 15.34 2.83 -13.50
CA MET A 398 16.09 4.07 -13.25
C MET A 398 16.16 4.37 -11.77
N MET A 399 17.34 4.78 -11.31
CA MET A 399 17.62 5.10 -9.92
C MET A 399 18.36 6.42 -9.82
N ASP A 400 17.83 7.36 -9.05
CA ASP A 400 18.50 8.64 -8.76
C ASP A 400 18.79 9.46 -10.03
N ILE A 401 17.93 9.43 -11.06
CA ILE A 401 18.14 10.20 -12.31
C ILE A 401 17.16 11.37 -12.41
N THR A 402 17.63 12.51 -12.92
CA THR A 402 16.78 13.59 -13.42
C THR A 402 16.64 13.50 -14.93
N ILE A 403 15.42 13.41 -15.45
CA ILE A 403 15.11 13.59 -16.87
C ILE A 403 14.58 15.00 -17.05
N ASP A 404 15.27 15.81 -17.86
CA ASP A 404 14.95 17.21 -18.07
C ASP A 404 14.61 17.51 -19.54
N GLY A 405 13.38 17.97 -19.75
CA GLY A 405 12.90 18.46 -21.04
C GLY A 405 12.33 17.39 -21.96
N SER A 406 11.59 17.85 -22.97
CA SER A 406 11.23 17.13 -24.20
C SER A 406 10.97 18.19 -25.29
N ASN A 407 11.18 17.88 -26.57
CA ASN A 407 10.82 18.78 -27.68
C ASN A 407 10.03 18.00 -28.72
N VAL A 408 8.78 18.41 -28.95
CA VAL A 408 7.87 17.80 -29.92
C VAL A 408 7.39 18.86 -30.87
N GLU A 409 7.97 18.93 -32.06
CA GLU A 409 7.52 19.86 -33.11
C GLU A 409 6.54 19.22 -34.11
N ASN A 410 6.42 17.87 -34.18
CA ASN A 410 5.53 17.13 -35.10
C ASN A 410 4.89 15.84 -34.50
N ASP A 411 4.17 15.02 -35.29
CA ASP A 411 3.16 13.94 -35.00
C ASP A 411 3.33 12.85 -33.88
N GLY A 412 4.01 13.07 -32.75
CA GLY A 412 4.34 12.00 -31.79
C GLY A 412 4.14 12.37 -30.32
N ASN A 413 4.11 11.36 -29.46
CA ASN A 413 3.63 11.45 -28.08
C ASN A 413 4.68 12.03 -27.10
N GLY A 414 5.62 12.89 -27.54
CA GLY A 414 6.94 13.10 -26.90
C GLY A 414 6.97 13.71 -25.50
N ALA A 415 6.47 12.94 -24.54
CA ALA A 415 6.75 12.95 -23.13
C ALA A 415 8.26 12.96 -22.85
N CYS A 416 8.69 13.29 -21.64
CA CYS A 416 10.04 12.96 -21.22
C CYS A 416 10.31 11.45 -21.39
N ILE A 417 9.35 10.61 -21.00
CA ILE A 417 9.40 9.15 -21.14
C ILE A 417 8.14 8.66 -21.86
N ASP A 418 8.31 8.04 -23.03
CA ASP A 418 7.26 7.32 -23.76
C ASP A 418 7.42 5.82 -23.52
N MET A 419 6.36 5.19 -22.99
CA MET A 419 6.34 3.77 -22.70
C MET A 419 5.37 3.03 -23.63
N GLY A 420 5.96 2.31 -24.59
CA GLY A 420 5.35 1.19 -25.29
C GLY A 420 5.60 -0.18 -24.63
N GLY A 421 6.52 -0.28 -23.67
CA GLY A 421 7.04 -1.53 -23.08
C GLY A 421 6.23 -2.24 -21.98
N THR A 422 6.76 -3.39 -21.52
CA THR A 422 6.12 -4.29 -20.54
C THR A 422 6.30 -3.84 -19.08
N GLY A 423 7.41 -3.16 -18.73
CA GLY A 423 7.71 -2.71 -17.37
C GLY A 423 8.71 -1.56 -17.26
N CYS A 424 8.44 -0.54 -16.43
CA CYS A 424 9.38 0.52 -16.07
C CYS A 424 9.33 0.80 -14.56
N THR A 425 10.49 0.88 -13.91
CA THR A 425 10.61 1.21 -12.48
C THR A 425 11.50 2.42 -12.29
N LEU A 426 10.96 3.48 -11.69
CA LEU A 426 11.66 4.74 -11.42
C LEU A 426 11.75 4.94 -9.90
N THR A 427 12.96 4.90 -9.35
CA THR A 427 13.21 5.04 -7.90
C THR A 427 14.00 6.31 -7.63
N ASN A 428 13.44 7.21 -6.81
CA ASN A 428 14.05 8.51 -6.49
C ASN A 428 14.42 9.34 -7.74
N CYS A 429 13.65 9.18 -8.82
CA CYS A 429 13.87 9.91 -10.07
C CYS A 429 13.09 11.23 -10.08
N VAL A 430 13.54 12.16 -10.90
CA VAL A 430 12.86 13.43 -11.18
C VAL A 430 12.59 13.53 -12.67
N ILE A 431 11.34 13.66 -13.05
CA ILE A 431 10.92 13.91 -14.44
C ILE A 431 10.41 15.35 -14.48
N GLN A 432 11.04 16.21 -15.26
CA GLN A 432 10.73 17.63 -15.25
C GLN A 432 10.75 18.29 -16.63
N ASN A 433 10.02 19.40 -16.73
CA ASN A 433 10.03 20.34 -17.86
C ASN A 433 9.70 19.72 -19.23
N GLY A 434 9.10 18.54 -19.28
CA GLY A 434 8.57 17.95 -20.51
C GLY A 434 7.44 18.82 -21.05
N THR A 435 7.60 19.39 -22.24
CA THR A 435 6.66 20.35 -22.81
C THR A 435 6.28 19.95 -24.22
N LEU A 436 5.01 19.62 -24.43
CA LEU A 436 4.46 19.32 -25.75
C LEU A 436 4.02 20.62 -26.45
N ASN A 437 4.34 20.78 -27.74
CA ASN A 437 4.02 21.98 -28.52
C ASN A 437 2.50 22.24 -28.61
N THR A 438 2.11 23.49 -28.35
CA THR A 438 0.73 23.96 -28.24
C THR A 438 -0.04 24.12 -29.56
N SER A 439 0.58 23.80 -30.71
CA SER A 439 -0.06 23.94 -32.03
C SER A 439 -0.96 22.76 -32.45
N ARG A 440 -1.06 21.69 -31.63
CA ARG A 440 -1.73 20.42 -31.97
C ARG A 440 -2.63 19.91 -30.85
N THR A 441 -3.81 19.37 -31.17
CA THR A 441 -4.88 19.08 -30.19
C THR A 441 -4.83 17.71 -29.49
N ASN A 442 -3.89 16.81 -29.84
CA ASN A 442 -4.00 15.38 -29.50
C ASN A 442 -2.81 14.79 -28.71
N LEU A 443 -1.94 15.62 -28.11
CA LEU A 443 -0.75 15.16 -27.41
C LEU A 443 -0.99 14.95 -25.90
N ASP A 444 -0.61 13.78 -25.37
CA ASP A 444 -0.84 13.36 -23.99
C ASP A 444 0.48 13.10 -23.25
N GLY A 445 0.45 13.13 -21.91
CA GLY A 445 1.55 12.63 -21.07
C GLY A 445 2.78 13.53 -21.08
N GLY A 446 2.67 14.79 -20.64
CA GLY A 446 3.77 15.77 -20.78
C GLY A 446 5.09 15.32 -20.14
N GLY A 447 5.01 14.65 -18.99
CA GLY A 447 6.16 14.01 -18.34
C GLY A 447 6.31 12.56 -18.77
N ILE A 448 5.26 11.76 -18.56
CA ILE A 448 5.27 10.33 -18.87
C ILE A 448 4.01 9.96 -19.66
N TYR A 449 4.18 9.27 -20.78
CA TYR A 449 3.11 8.68 -21.55
C TYR A 449 3.19 7.15 -21.45
N ALA A 450 2.33 6.55 -20.61
CA ALA A 450 2.26 5.09 -20.40
C ALA A 450 1.03 4.50 -21.10
N LYS A 451 1.20 4.09 -22.36
CA LYS A 451 0.11 3.56 -23.19
C LYS A 451 -0.33 2.15 -22.77
N SER A 452 0.57 1.36 -22.22
CA SER A 452 0.30 0.00 -21.70
C SER A 452 1.43 -0.43 -20.74
N GLY A 453 1.39 -1.68 -20.28
CA GLY A 453 2.43 -2.23 -19.40
C GLY A 453 2.34 -1.77 -17.95
N THR A 454 3.39 -2.06 -17.17
CA THR A 454 3.49 -1.68 -15.75
C THR A 454 4.47 -0.53 -15.56
N LEU A 455 4.05 0.55 -14.92
CA LEU A 455 4.90 1.65 -14.49
C LEU A 455 4.89 1.73 -12.96
N THR A 456 6.07 1.69 -12.34
CA THR A 456 6.23 1.87 -10.89
C THR A 456 7.08 3.10 -10.64
N LEU A 457 6.54 4.07 -9.90
CA LEU A 457 7.31 5.18 -9.34
C LEU A 457 7.39 4.98 -7.82
N ASP A 458 8.61 4.94 -7.29
CA ASP A 458 8.89 4.94 -5.86
C ASP A 458 9.68 6.20 -5.49
N LYS A 459 9.15 7.01 -4.57
CA LYS A 459 9.74 8.27 -4.07
C LYS A 459 10.19 9.22 -5.18
N SER A 460 9.55 9.14 -6.35
CA SER A 460 9.91 9.91 -7.54
C SER A 460 9.04 11.16 -7.67
N LYS A 461 9.51 12.13 -8.45
CA LYS A 461 8.83 13.41 -8.69
C LYS A 461 8.55 13.61 -10.17
N VAL A 462 7.33 13.97 -10.53
CA VAL A 462 6.96 14.43 -11.88
C VAL A 462 6.49 15.88 -11.76
N ARG A 463 7.16 16.84 -12.41
CA ARG A 463 6.84 18.25 -12.21
C ARG A 463 7.11 19.18 -13.36
N ASN A 464 6.36 20.27 -13.41
CA ASN A 464 6.48 21.30 -14.45
C ASN A 464 6.35 20.73 -15.87
N CYS A 465 5.58 19.64 -16.02
CA CYS A 465 5.35 19.00 -17.30
C CYS A 465 4.05 19.50 -17.91
N THR A 466 4.03 19.67 -19.23
CA THR A 466 2.91 20.24 -19.96
C THR A 466 2.52 19.34 -21.13
N SER A 467 1.26 18.91 -21.15
CA SER A 467 0.65 18.24 -22.30
C SER A 467 -0.40 19.12 -22.96
N VAL A 468 -0.88 18.73 -24.14
CA VAL A 468 -1.94 19.50 -24.82
C VAL A 468 -3.32 19.00 -24.45
N ARG A 469 -3.55 17.68 -24.39
CA ARG A 469 -4.91 17.12 -24.23
C ARG A 469 -5.17 16.45 -22.89
N ALA A 470 -4.30 15.53 -22.48
CA ALA A 470 -4.51 14.77 -21.25
C ALA A 470 -3.20 14.44 -20.53
N GLY A 471 -3.26 14.31 -19.20
CA GLY A 471 -2.12 13.86 -18.39
C GLY A 471 -0.94 14.82 -18.48
N GLY A 472 -1.06 16.04 -17.94
CA GLY A 472 0.01 17.03 -17.99
C GLY A 472 1.32 16.48 -17.41
N GLY A 473 1.21 15.77 -16.28
CA GLY A 473 2.30 14.99 -15.70
C GLY A 473 2.38 13.60 -16.31
N ILE A 474 1.37 12.77 -16.03
CA ILE A 474 1.34 11.35 -16.42
C ILE A 474 0.04 11.03 -17.15
N TYR A 475 0.15 10.37 -18.30
CA TYR A 475 -0.95 9.63 -18.92
C TYR A 475 -0.74 8.14 -18.66
N SER A 476 -1.76 7.44 -18.15
CA SER A 476 -1.69 6.00 -17.88
C SER A 476 -2.91 5.26 -18.42
N ALA A 477 -2.68 4.34 -19.34
CA ALA A 477 -3.65 3.34 -19.79
C ALA A 477 -3.31 1.90 -19.34
N GLY A 478 -2.12 1.71 -18.73
CA GLY A 478 -1.67 0.45 -18.13
C GLY A 478 -1.83 0.42 -16.61
N THR A 479 -1.00 -0.38 -15.93
CA THR A 479 -0.92 -0.44 -14.47
C THR A 479 0.13 0.56 -13.97
N LEU A 480 -0.27 1.49 -13.11
CA LEU A 480 0.61 2.47 -12.48
C LEU A 480 0.62 2.28 -10.96
N THR A 481 1.80 2.16 -10.38
CA THR A 481 2.00 2.19 -8.92
C THR A 481 2.77 3.44 -8.53
N LEU A 482 2.20 4.20 -7.60
CA LEU A 482 2.82 5.39 -6.98
C LEU A 482 3.04 5.11 -5.50
N THR A 483 4.28 5.15 -5.04
CA THR A 483 4.64 4.97 -3.62
C THR A 483 5.44 6.17 -3.15
N GLY A 484 4.82 7.01 -2.30
CA GLY A 484 5.50 8.20 -1.77
C GLY A 484 5.93 9.22 -2.83
N CYS A 485 5.25 9.28 -3.97
CA CYS A 485 5.62 10.13 -5.10
C CYS A 485 5.02 11.53 -5.02
N THR A 486 5.62 12.49 -5.72
CA THR A 486 5.06 13.84 -5.87
C THR A 486 4.78 14.15 -7.33
N ILE A 487 3.54 14.50 -7.67
CA ILE A 487 3.16 15.00 -9.01
C ILE A 487 2.71 16.44 -8.83
N GLN A 488 3.47 17.40 -9.37
CA GLN A 488 3.20 18.81 -9.08
C GLN A 488 3.44 19.78 -10.23
N ASN A 489 2.67 20.87 -10.26
CA ASN A 489 2.82 21.95 -11.22
C ASN A 489 2.77 21.48 -12.69
N CYS A 490 2.10 20.35 -12.96
CA CYS A 490 1.89 19.87 -14.31
C CYS A 490 0.62 20.47 -14.90
N LYS A 491 0.60 20.64 -16.23
CA LYS A 491 -0.44 21.40 -16.92
C LYS A 491 -0.94 20.71 -18.19
N VAL A 492 -2.23 20.87 -18.47
CA VAL A 492 -2.82 20.60 -19.79
C VAL A 492 -3.20 21.93 -20.44
N LEU A 493 -2.69 22.19 -21.64
CA LEU A 493 -2.89 23.41 -22.44
C LEU A 493 -3.73 23.12 -23.70
N THR A 494 -5.02 22.79 -23.59
CA THR A 494 -5.87 22.60 -24.80
C THR A 494 -6.62 23.88 -25.18
N ALA A 495 -6.68 24.17 -26.49
CA ALA A 495 -7.69 25.05 -27.09
C ALA A 495 -8.99 24.30 -27.45
N GLY A 496 -9.01 22.97 -27.31
CA GLY A 496 -10.18 22.10 -27.49
C GLY A 496 -11.15 22.15 -26.30
N PRO A 497 -12.27 21.39 -26.34
CA PRO A 497 -13.39 21.58 -25.41
C PRO A 497 -13.04 21.32 -23.93
N ALA A 498 -12.13 20.38 -23.60
CA ALA A 498 -11.71 20.16 -22.21
C ALA A 498 -10.34 19.49 -22.09
N GLY A 499 -9.44 20.07 -21.28
CA GLY A 499 -8.22 19.41 -20.82
C GLY A 499 -8.52 18.44 -19.68
N GLN A 500 -7.77 17.34 -19.59
CA GLN A 500 -8.10 16.23 -18.67
C GLN A 500 -6.88 15.78 -17.85
N GLY A 501 -6.95 15.83 -16.52
CA GLY A 501 -5.91 15.28 -15.66
C GLY A 501 -4.62 16.09 -15.71
N GLY A 502 -4.59 17.27 -15.08
CA GLY A 502 -3.40 18.13 -15.06
C GLY A 502 -2.17 17.41 -14.51
N GLY A 503 -2.34 16.66 -13.41
CA GLY A 503 -1.31 15.79 -12.85
C GLY A 503 -1.32 14.41 -13.50
N LEU A 504 -2.46 13.73 -13.45
CA LEU A 504 -2.62 12.34 -13.87
C LEU A 504 -3.92 12.13 -14.66
N TYR A 505 -3.81 11.45 -15.80
CA TYR A 505 -4.95 10.95 -16.56
C TYR A 505 -4.97 9.42 -16.58
N ILE A 506 -6.07 8.81 -16.12
CA ILE A 506 -6.25 7.36 -16.07
C ILE A 506 -7.24 6.95 -17.16
N PHE A 507 -6.75 6.27 -18.20
CA PHE A 507 -7.54 5.84 -19.35
C PHE A 507 -7.76 4.33 -19.35
N ASN A 508 -8.84 3.85 -18.73
CA ASN A 508 -9.14 2.41 -18.58
C ASN A 508 -8.06 1.58 -17.86
N GLY A 509 -6.94 2.18 -17.45
CA GLY A 509 -5.87 1.56 -16.67
C GLY A 509 -6.20 1.43 -15.19
N SER A 510 -5.24 0.93 -14.42
CA SER A 510 -5.35 0.79 -12.97
C SER A 510 -4.22 1.54 -12.29
N VAL A 511 -4.55 2.43 -11.36
CA VAL A 511 -3.59 3.21 -10.59
C VAL A 511 -3.72 2.87 -9.12
N THR A 512 -2.61 2.56 -8.47
CA THR A 512 -2.53 2.42 -7.02
C THR A 512 -1.59 3.47 -6.44
N MET A 513 -2.11 4.31 -5.56
CA MET A 513 -1.36 5.34 -4.84
C MET A 513 -1.27 4.98 -3.36
N SER A 514 -0.06 4.68 -2.90
CA SER A 514 0.26 4.21 -1.55
C SER A 514 1.15 5.23 -0.82
N GLY A 515 0.63 6.46 -0.67
CA GLY A 515 1.38 7.61 -0.20
C GLY A 515 1.75 8.60 -1.31
N GLY A 516 2.26 9.76 -0.90
CA GLY A 516 2.65 10.84 -1.81
C GLY A 516 1.59 11.93 -1.97
N THR A 517 1.88 12.91 -2.83
CA THR A 517 1.05 14.11 -3.02
C THR A 517 0.91 14.47 -4.49
N ILE A 518 -0.32 14.76 -4.92
CA ILE A 518 -0.63 15.39 -6.21
C ILE A 518 -1.12 16.80 -5.91
N SER A 519 -0.39 17.84 -6.34
CA SER A 519 -0.68 19.24 -5.95
C SER A 519 -0.27 20.26 -7.00
N GLY A 520 -0.94 21.41 -7.08
CA GLY A 520 -0.57 22.52 -7.98
C GLY A 520 -0.70 22.20 -9.46
N ASN A 521 -1.33 21.08 -9.82
CA ASN A 521 -1.55 20.70 -11.21
C ASN A 521 -2.80 21.37 -11.78
N THR A 522 -2.81 21.65 -13.08
CA THR A 522 -3.91 22.39 -13.72
C THR A 522 -4.35 21.74 -15.02
N ALA A 523 -5.66 21.62 -15.22
CA ALA A 523 -6.25 21.28 -16.51
C ALA A 523 -6.97 22.52 -17.03
N GLU A 524 -6.52 23.08 -18.15
CA GLU A 524 -7.22 24.17 -18.83
C GLU A 524 -7.99 23.61 -20.05
N GLY A 525 -9.15 24.19 -20.36
CA GLY A 525 -9.94 23.85 -21.54
C GLY A 525 -10.88 24.99 -21.93
N SER A 526 -11.36 25.01 -23.17
CA SER A 526 -12.18 26.14 -23.68
C SER A 526 -13.59 26.21 -23.08
N SER A 527 -14.10 25.14 -22.47
CA SER A 527 -15.39 25.10 -21.75
C SER A 527 -15.22 24.88 -20.24
N ALA A 528 -14.32 23.98 -19.84
CA ALA A 528 -13.81 23.75 -18.47
C ALA A 528 -12.66 22.72 -18.56
N GLY A 529 -11.72 22.74 -17.61
CA GLY A 529 -10.79 21.61 -17.41
C GLY A 529 -11.37 20.61 -16.41
N TYR A 530 -11.08 19.32 -16.61
CA TYR A 530 -11.56 18.25 -15.74
C TYR A 530 -10.40 17.59 -15.01
N GLY A 531 -10.45 17.58 -13.68
CA GLY A 531 -9.44 16.92 -12.85
C GLY A 531 -8.10 17.65 -12.94
N GLY A 532 -7.99 18.81 -12.30
CA GLY A 532 -6.73 19.55 -12.17
C GLY A 532 -5.63 18.64 -11.62
N GLY A 533 -5.96 17.82 -10.62
CA GLY A 533 -5.11 16.74 -10.14
C GLY A 533 -5.23 15.48 -10.99
N VAL A 534 -6.39 14.81 -10.90
CA VAL A 534 -6.60 13.48 -11.49
C VAL A 534 -7.88 13.45 -12.31
N TYR A 535 -7.81 12.90 -13.52
CA TYR A 535 -8.99 12.50 -14.28
C TYR A 535 -9.06 10.97 -14.33
N ASN A 536 -10.10 10.40 -13.74
CA ASN A 536 -10.26 8.95 -13.60
C ASN A 536 -11.33 8.40 -14.55
N ASN A 537 -10.89 7.71 -15.59
CA ASN A 537 -11.71 6.85 -16.44
C ASN A 537 -11.25 5.38 -16.36
N GLY A 538 -10.68 4.97 -15.24
CA GLY A 538 -10.16 3.62 -15.01
C GLY A 538 -10.43 3.16 -13.59
N THR A 539 -9.44 2.50 -12.98
CA THR A 539 -9.45 2.15 -11.56
C THR A 539 -8.46 3.05 -10.82
N PHE A 540 -8.89 3.62 -9.70
CA PHE A 540 -8.02 4.43 -8.85
C PHE A 540 -8.12 3.97 -7.40
N ASN A 541 -7.02 3.44 -6.88
CA ASN A 541 -6.90 2.91 -5.54
C ASN A 541 -6.03 3.84 -4.68
N MET A 542 -6.50 4.17 -3.48
CA MET A 542 -5.75 5.00 -2.52
C MET A 542 -5.55 4.25 -1.19
N SER A 543 -4.41 4.48 -0.54
CA SER A 543 -4.08 3.97 0.80
C SER A 543 -2.94 4.77 1.45
N GLY A 544 -2.75 4.59 2.76
CA GLY A 544 -1.63 5.20 3.49
C GLY A 544 -1.69 6.73 3.46
N SER A 545 -0.55 7.38 3.28
CA SER A 545 -0.46 8.85 3.30
C SER A 545 -0.82 9.52 1.96
N ALA A 546 -1.58 8.85 1.09
CA ALA A 546 -1.92 9.35 -0.25
C ALA A 546 -2.80 10.61 -0.15
N VAL A 547 -2.43 11.67 -0.87
CA VAL A 547 -3.18 12.93 -0.91
C VAL A 547 -3.23 13.47 -2.35
N VAL A 548 -4.43 13.84 -2.79
CA VAL A 548 -4.65 14.81 -3.87
C VAL A 548 -5.03 16.11 -3.18
N ASP A 549 -4.13 17.09 -3.21
CA ASP A 549 -4.25 18.31 -2.41
C ASP A 549 -5.51 19.10 -2.79
N SER A 550 -6.03 19.90 -1.86
CA SER A 550 -7.19 20.76 -2.03
C SER A 550 -7.13 21.72 -3.23
N ASP A 551 -5.95 22.07 -3.73
CA ASP A 551 -5.78 22.84 -4.96
C ASP A 551 -5.98 22.01 -6.25
N ASN A 552 -6.25 20.72 -6.10
CA ASN A 552 -6.41 19.71 -7.14
C ASN A 552 -7.66 18.85 -6.88
N ASP A 553 -8.49 18.66 -7.89
CA ASP A 553 -9.64 17.76 -7.81
C ASP A 553 -9.36 16.41 -8.49
N VAL A 554 -10.11 15.40 -8.06
CA VAL A 554 -10.24 14.11 -8.73
C VAL A 554 -11.57 14.08 -9.48
N TYR A 555 -11.50 14.19 -10.80
CA TYR A 555 -12.67 14.06 -11.66
C TYR A 555 -12.99 12.58 -11.90
N LEU A 556 -14.20 12.15 -11.58
CA LEU A 556 -14.67 10.77 -11.78
C LEU A 556 -15.65 10.72 -12.95
N VAL A 557 -15.30 9.97 -14.00
CA VAL A 557 -16.23 9.64 -15.09
C VAL A 557 -17.42 8.84 -14.53
N SER A 558 -18.59 8.94 -15.16
CA SER A 558 -19.81 8.26 -14.75
C SER A 558 -19.57 6.76 -14.47
N GLY A 559 -20.01 6.33 -13.28
CA GLY A 559 -19.83 4.95 -12.79
C GLY A 559 -18.44 4.60 -12.26
N LYS A 560 -17.50 5.55 -12.16
CA LYS A 560 -16.17 5.34 -11.57
C LYS A 560 -16.14 5.74 -10.10
N THR A 561 -15.30 5.03 -9.33
CA THR A 561 -15.07 5.23 -7.90
C THR A 561 -13.58 5.37 -7.61
N ILE A 562 -13.25 5.95 -6.45
CA ILE A 562 -11.98 5.73 -5.76
C ILE A 562 -12.18 4.55 -4.80
N THR A 563 -11.30 3.55 -4.86
CA THR A 563 -11.31 2.43 -3.91
C THR A 563 -10.25 2.65 -2.83
N VAL A 564 -10.67 2.71 -1.56
CA VAL A 564 -9.77 2.77 -0.43
C VAL A 564 -9.35 1.34 -0.07
N THR A 565 -8.08 1.02 -0.29
CA THR A 565 -7.51 -0.34 -0.15
C THR A 565 -6.74 -0.54 1.15
N GLY A 566 -6.61 0.51 1.95
CA GLY A 566 -5.95 0.53 3.25
C GLY A 566 -6.19 1.87 3.93
N VAL A 567 -6.05 1.92 5.26
CA VAL A 567 -6.36 3.11 6.09
C VAL A 567 -5.64 4.35 5.53
N LEU A 568 -6.41 5.41 5.27
CA LEU A 568 -5.84 6.69 4.85
C LEU A 568 -5.34 7.48 6.06
N THR A 569 -4.09 7.91 6.01
CA THR A 569 -3.40 8.68 7.05
C THR A 569 -3.01 10.08 6.60
N GLY A 570 -3.37 10.47 5.36
CA GLY A 570 -3.20 11.83 4.86
C GLY A 570 -4.08 12.84 5.60
N THR A 571 -3.69 14.11 5.58
CA THR A 571 -4.49 15.20 6.18
C THR A 571 -5.79 15.38 5.39
N ALA A 572 -6.93 15.39 6.09
CA ALA A 572 -8.23 15.61 5.44
C ALA A 572 -8.41 17.08 4.99
N PRO A 573 -9.05 17.33 3.83
CA PRO A 573 -9.50 16.32 2.87
C PRO A 573 -8.31 15.69 2.11
N VAL A 574 -8.30 14.35 1.99
CA VAL A 574 -7.26 13.62 1.23
C VAL A 574 -7.48 13.67 -0.27
N ALA A 575 -8.70 13.99 -0.71
CA ALA A 575 -9.04 14.32 -2.09
C ALA A 575 -10.37 15.07 -2.15
N THR A 576 -10.45 16.05 -3.04
CA THR A 576 -11.72 16.70 -3.43
C THR A 576 -12.24 16.03 -4.71
N ILE A 577 -13.47 15.54 -4.67
CA ILE A 577 -14.07 14.74 -5.76
C ILE A 577 -15.00 15.60 -6.61
N THR A 578 -14.84 15.50 -7.92
CA THR A 578 -15.74 16.07 -8.93
C THR A 578 -16.35 14.94 -9.78
N PRO A 579 -17.53 14.42 -9.43
CA PRO A 579 -18.23 13.45 -10.27
C PRO A 579 -18.70 14.09 -11.58
N GLU A 580 -18.69 13.35 -12.69
CA GLU A 580 -19.25 13.79 -13.96
C GLU A 580 -20.74 14.14 -13.85
N ASP A 581 -21.47 13.39 -13.04
CA ASP A 581 -22.89 13.63 -12.75
C ASP A 581 -23.16 13.42 -11.26
N CYS A 582 -23.67 14.45 -10.60
CA CYS A 582 -24.09 14.37 -9.20
C CYS A 582 -25.60 14.06 -9.04
N THR A 583 -26.38 14.11 -10.12
CA THR A 583 -27.85 14.02 -10.10
C THR A 583 -28.38 12.59 -10.05
N THR A 584 -27.56 11.61 -10.42
CA THR A 584 -27.87 10.18 -10.35
C THR A 584 -27.42 9.51 -9.05
N ASN A 585 -26.96 10.29 -8.07
CA ASN A 585 -26.44 9.81 -6.78
C ASN A 585 -25.40 8.69 -6.95
N PRO A 586 -24.33 8.87 -7.75
CA PRO A 586 -23.37 7.80 -7.97
C PRO A 586 -22.61 7.44 -6.68
N GLN A 587 -22.23 6.17 -6.55
CA GLN A 587 -21.18 5.79 -5.62
C GLN A 587 -19.85 6.34 -6.16
N VAL A 588 -19.09 7.04 -5.32
CA VAL A 588 -17.82 7.68 -5.70
C VAL A 588 -16.66 7.18 -4.86
N ILE A 589 -16.91 6.66 -3.65
CA ILE A 589 -15.92 5.99 -2.82
C ILE A 589 -16.37 4.56 -2.52
N ALA A 590 -15.45 3.61 -2.65
CA ALA A 590 -15.61 2.23 -2.23
C ALA A 590 -14.50 1.83 -1.28
N ALA A 591 -14.68 0.74 -0.51
CA ALA A 591 -13.68 0.22 0.40
C ALA A 591 -13.35 -1.24 0.06
N ASP A 592 -12.07 -1.59 0.19
CA ASP A 592 -11.56 -2.96 0.18
C ASP A 592 -10.67 -3.16 1.41
N GLY A 593 -11.12 -3.98 2.36
CA GLY A 593 -10.38 -4.26 3.60
C GLY A 593 -10.42 -3.17 4.69
N VAL A 594 -11.24 -2.12 4.55
CA VAL A 594 -11.41 -1.03 5.55
C VAL A 594 -12.88 -0.70 5.82
N LEU A 595 -13.15 -0.02 6.94
CA LEU A 595 -14.49 0.47 7.25
C LEU A 595 -14.78 1.77 6.49
N LEU A 596 -15.61 1.69 5.44
CA LEU A 596 -15.88 2.82 4.53
C LEU A 596 -16.35 4.09 5.26
N ALA A 597 -17.19 3.94 6.29
CA ALA A 597 -17.73 5.07 7.05
C ALA A 597 -16.65 5.93 7.73
N GLU A 598 -15.51 5.35 8.13
CA GLU A 598 -14.39 6.09 8.72
C GLU A 598 -13.51 6.77 7.65
N GLU A 599 -13.50 6.23 6.44
CA GLU A 599 -12.67 6.71 5.34
C GLU A 599 -13.35 7.82 4.53
N VAL A 600 -14.67 7.75 4.32
CA VAL A 600 -15.42 8.76 3.56
C VAL A 600 -15.29 10.16 4.16
N LEU A 601 -15.24 10.27 5.49
CA LEU A 601 -15.11 11.55 6.21
C LEU A 601 -13.82 12.32 5.86
N LYS A 602 -12.85 11.64 5.21
CA LYS A 602 -11.59 12.23 4.76
C LYS A 602 -11.68 12.80 3.35
N PHE A 603 -12.81 12.69 2.66
CA PHE A 603 -13.02 13.22 1.31
C PHE A 603 -13.94 14.45 1.33
N SER A 604 -13.79 15.31 0.33
CA SER A 604 -14.70 16.44 0.06
C SER A 604 -15.25 16.35 -1.36
N THR A 605 -16.29 17.12 -1.65
CA THR A 605 -16.81 17.32 -3.01
C THR A 605 -16.43 18.71 -3.50
N SER A 606 -16.20 18.86 -4.81
CA SER A 606 -15.93 20.18 -5.42
C SER A 606 -17.16 21.08 -5.42
N ASP A 607 -18.35 20.50 -5.63
CA ASP A 607 -19.61 21.20 -5.40
C ASP A 607 -20.03 21.07 -3.93
N THR A 608 -20.03 22.21 -3.23
CA THR A 608 -20.38 22.28 -1.81
C THR A 608 -21.84 21.95 -1.53
N ASN A 609 -22.71 21.92 -2.56
CA ASN A 609 -24.11 21.48 -2.45
C ASN A 609 -24.25 19.97 -2.32
N TYR A 610 -23.15 19.20 -2.37
CA TYR A 610 -23.16 17.75 -2.22
C TYR A 610 -22.24 17.29 -1.08
N ILE A 611 -22.46 16.07 -0.61
CA ILE A 611 -21.60 15.32 0.31
C ILE A 611 -21.58 13.85 -0.08
N ILE A 612 -20.64 13.11 0.50
CA ILE A 612 -20.54 11.67 0.35
C ILE A 612 -21.09 11.05 1.65
N ASP A 613 -22.04 10.12 1.54
CA ASP A 613 -22.56 9.39 2.70
C ASP A 613 -21.63 8.26 3.18
N ASP A 614 -21.95 7.67 4.32
CA ASP A 614 -21.25 6.52 4.92
C ASP A 614 -21.13 5.29 4.01
N ALA A 615 -21.96 5.19 2.97
CA ALA A 615 -21.92 4.14 1.95
C ALA A 615 -21.14 4.56 0.68
N GLY A 616 -20.56 5.77 0.66
CA GLY A 616 -19.73 6.28 -0.42
C GLY A 616 -20.50 6.93 -1.57
N TYR A 617 -21.80 7.22 -1.41
CA TYR A 617 -22.65 7.82 -2.43
C TYR A 617 -22.74 9.33 -2.34
N ILE A 618 -22.78 9.99 -3.50
CA ILE A 618 -23.06 11.43 -3.58
C ILE A 618 -24.52 11.70 -3.21
N CYS A 619 -24.69 12.60 -2.24
CA CYS A 619 -25.96 13.01 -1.68
C CYS A 619 -26.10 14.52 -1.78
N LYS A 620 -27.30 15.00 -2.12
CA LYS A 620 -27.57 16.44 -2.21
C LYS A 620 -27.76 17.02 -0.81
N LYS A 621 -27.05 18.11 -0.52
CA LYS A 621 -27.28 18.94 0.65
C LYS A 621 -28.46 19.85 0.41
N ILE A 622 -29.25 19.99 1.45
CA ILE A 622 -30.43 20.83 1.47
C ILE A 622 -30.31 21.80 2.65
N THR A 623 -30.17 23.08 2.31
CA THR A 623 -30.04 24.22 3.25
C THR A 623 -31.13 25.24 2.96
N GLY A 624 -31.62 25.95 3.98
CA GLY A 624 -32.74 26.90 3.87
C GLY A 624 -33.99 26.43 4.59
N SER A 625 -35.00 27.29 4.73
CA SER A 625 -36.14 27.08 5.63
C SER A 625 -37.30 26.26 5.03
N SER A 626 -37.40 26.14 3.70
CA SER A 626 -38.51 25.47 3.00
C SER A 626 -38.06 24.64 1.79
N LEU A 627 -38.76 23.54 1.50
CA LEU A 627 -38.49 22.61 0.38
C LEU A 627 -39.72 22.28 -0.44
N SER A 628 -39.51 21.90 -1.69
CA SER A 628 -40.53 21.30 -2.55
C SER A 628 -40.39 19.78 -2.64
N ALA A 629 -41.47 19.08 -2.96
CA ALA A 629 -41.50 17.62 -3.12
C ALA A 629 -40.57 17.15 -4.25
N SER A 630 -40.35 17.97 -5.28
CA SER A 630 -39.41 17.67 -6.37
C SER A 630 -37.95 17.79 -5.97
N GLU A 631 -37.64 18.41 -4.84
CA GLU A 631 -36.27 18.44 -4.28
C GLU A 631 -35.95 17.17 -3.48
N LEU A 632 -36.96 16.35 -3.17
CA LEU A 632 -36.76 15.01 -2.64
C LEU A 632 -36.28 14.07 -3.77
N SER A 633 -35.08 13.53 -3.60
CA SER A 633 -34.44 12.61 -4.52
C SER A 633 -33.97 11.36 -3.76
N THR A 634 -33.37 10.39 -4.45
CA THR A 634 -32.98 9.10 -3.88
C THR A 634 -32.07 9.22 -2.64
N ARG A 635 -31.21 10.24 -2.54
CA ARG A 635 -30.38 10.48 -1.34
C ARG A 635 -30.18 11.96 -1.04
N ASN A 636 -30.69 12.41 0.10
CA ASN A 636 -30.65 13.79 0.55
C ASN A 636 -30.20 13.94 2.00
N TYR A 637 -29.48 15.04 2.27
CA TYR A 637 -29.05 15.44 3.60
C TYR A 637 -29.61 16.83 3.92
N ILE A 638 -30.37 16.94 5.00
CA ILE A 638 -31.09 18.16 5.40
C ILE A 638 -30.41 18.79 6.60
N PHE A 639 -29.88 19.99 6.42
CA PHE A 639 -29.18 20.74 7.48
C PHE A 639 -30.07 21.76 8.20
N GLU A 640 -30.98 22.44 7.49
CA GLU A 640 -31.73 23.57 8.05
C GLU A 640 -33.21 23.62 7.66
N SER A 641 -33.70 22.67 6.83
CA SER A 641 -35.08 22.73 6.37
C SER A 641 -36.08 22.42 7.46
N THR A 642 -37.13 23.24 7.50
CA THR A 642 -38.18 23.11 8.51
C THR A 642 -39.54 22.74 7.95
N THR A 643 -39.79 22.95 6.65
CA THR A 643 -41.11 22.73 6.05
C THR A 643 -41.01 22.29 4.59
N ILE A 644 -41.83 21.32 4.18
CA ILE A 644 -42.12 21.04 2.76
C ILE A 644 -43.37 21.83 2.35
N SER A 645 -43.27 22.65 1.31
CA SER A 645 -44.29 23.61 0.88
C SER A 645 -45.43 23.02 0.03
N ASP A 646 -45.30 21.78 -0.43
CA ASP A 646 -46.31 21.10 -1.24
C ASP A 646 -47.52 20.65 -0.42
N ASP A 647 -48.63 20.39 -1.10
CA ASP A 647 -49.86 19.87 -0.48
C ASP A 647 -49.78 18.36 -0.15
N SER A 648 -48.89 17.62 -0.83
CA SER A 648 -48.64 16.19 -0.62
C SER A 648 -47.29 15.76 -1.20
N VAL A 649 -46.71 14.69 -0.65
CA VAL A 649 -45.45 14.08 -1.15
C VAL A 649 -45.70 12.62 -1.49
N SER A 650 -45.22 12.17 -2.66
CA SER A 650 -45.27 10.77 -3.07
C SER A 650 -43.86 10.25 -3.35
N ILE A 651 -43.46 9.18 -2.65
CA ILE A 651 -42.20 8.49 -2.84
C ILE A 651 -42.42 7.38 -3.87
N SER A 652 -41.93 7.61 -5.09
CA SER A 652 -42.06 6.71 -6.26
C SER A 652 -40.75 6.01 -6.65
N SER A 653 -39.67 6.28 -5.91
CA SER A 653 -38.36 5.63 -5.98
C SER A 653 -37.77 5.52 -4.59
N ASP A 654 -36.89 4.55 -4.34
CA ASP A 654 -36.14 4.46 -3.09
C ASP A 654 -35.51 5.82 -2.74
N THR A 655 -35.73 6.27 -1.51
CA THR A 655 -35.37 7.61 -1.03
C THR A 655 -34.79 7.53 0.38
N ILE A 656 -33.66 8.19 0.60
CA ILE A 656 -32.97 8.26 1.89
C ILE A 656 -32.86 9.74 2.26
N ILE A 657 -33.31 10.07 3.46
CA ILE A 657 -33.26 11.40 4.03
C ILE A 657 -32.53 11.32 5.36
N LYS A 658 -31.37 11.97 5.46
CA LYS A 658 -30.65 12.13 6.72
C LYS A 658 -30.74 13.57 7.21
N CYS A 659 -31.10 13.78 8.46
CA CYS A 659 -31.34 15.11 9.04
C CYS A 659 -30.35 15.46 10.14
N ALA A 660 -30.00 16.75 10.26
CA ALA A 660 -29.09 17.23 11.29
C ALA A 660 -29.71 17.20 12.68
N ASP A 661 -28.85 17.28 13.69
CA ASP A 661 -29.22 17.39 15.09
C ASP A 661 -30.29 18.49 15.31
N GLY A 662 -31.42 18.11 15.90
CA GLY A 662 -32.53 19.00 16.24
C GLY A 662 -33.34 19.56 15.07
N VAL A 663 -33.05 19.19 13.82
CA VAL A 663 -33.83 19.66 12.66
C VAL A 663 -35.25 19.09 12.71
N THR A 664 -36.25 19.96 12.62
CA THR A 664 -37.67 19.58 12.56
C THR A 664 -38.20 19.73 11.15
N LEU A 665 -38.45 18.62 10.45
CA LEU A 665 -39.04 18.61 9.13
C LEU A 665 -40.58 18.51 9.22
N THR A 666 -41.26 19.61 8.92
CA THR A 666 -42.73 19.66 8.80
C THR A 666 -43.14 19.28 7.39
N THR A 667 -43.94 18.24 7.21
CA THR A 667 -44.32 17.73 5.88
C THR A 667 -45.83 17.76 5.69
N PRO A 668 -46.33 17.89 4.45
CA PRO A 668 -47.67 17.40 4.13
C PRO A 668 -47.71 15.86 4.26
N PRO A 669 -48.88 15.23 4.08
CA PRO A 669 -48.97 13.77 4.06
C PRO A 669 -48.02 13.14 3.02
N ILE A 670 -47.21 12.18 3.47
CA ILE A 670 -46.28 11.41 2.65
C ILE A 670 -46.92 10.06 2.30
N THR A 671 -46.88 9.67 1.03
CA THR A 671 -47.27 8.32 0.57
C THR A 671 -46.08 7.59 -0.03
N ILE A 672 -45.79 6.39 0.47
CA ILE A 672 -44.76 5.49 -0.09
C ILE A 672 -45.45 4.45 -0.96
N ALA A 673 -45.15 4.49 -2.26
CA ALA A 673 -45.73 3.57 -3.24
C ALA A 673 -45.15 2.15 -3.09
N SER A 674 -45.92 1.16 -3.54
CA SER A 674 -45.55 -0.25 -3.48
C SER A 674 -44.18 -0.52 -4.10
N GLY A 675 -43.36 -1.31 -3.42
CA GLY A 675 -42.00 -1.66 -3.86
C GLY A 675 -40.92 -0.59 -3.64
N ASN A 676 -41.27 0.59 -3.12
CA ASN A 676 -40.30 1.66 -2.82
C ASN A 676 -40.04 1.78 -1.32
N THR A 677 -38.88 2.35 -0.99
CA THR A 677 -38.41 2.57 0.38
C THR A 677 -38.26 4.05 0.67
N LEU A 678 -38.68 4.49 1.86
CA LEU A 678 -38.23 5.75 2.46
C LEU A 678 -37.44 5.44 3.72
N GLU A 679 -36.19 5.88 3.77
CA GLU A 679 -35.39 5.91 4.99
C GLU A 679 -35.34 7.34 5.54
N PHE A 680 -35.65 7.51 6.83
CA PHE A 680 -35.52 8.76 7.55
C PHE A 680 -34.65 8.58 8.80
N SER A 681 -33.46 9.17 8.83
CA SER A 681 -32.48 8.92 9.89
C SER A 681 -31.74 10.18 10.35
N SER A 682 -31.10 10.11 11.51
CA SER A 682 -30.18 11.16 11.96
C SER A 682 -28.85 11.12 11.20
N MET A 683 -28.21 12.28 11.05
CA MET A 683 -26.82 12.37 10.62
C MET A 683 -25.88 12.02 11.77
N GLY A 684 -25.45 10.76 11.83
CA GLY A 684 -24.57 10.27 12.89
C GLY A 684 -25.20 10.37 14.28
N ASP A 685 -24.34 10.51 15.29
CA ASP A 685 -24.77 10.70 16.68
C ASP A 685 -25.29 12.13 16.90
N VAL A 686 -26.49 12.24 17.46
CA VAL A 686 -27.18 13.52 17.70
C VAL A 686 -27.53 13.70 19.16
N THR A 687 -27.51 14.95 19.63
CA THR A 687 -27.94 15.31 20.99
C THR A 687 -29.45 15.44 21.10
N THR A 688 -30.09 15.96 20.04
CA THR A 688 -31.53 16.09 19.89
C THR A 688 -31.93 15.37 18.61
N LYS A 689 -32.83 14.39 18.73
CA LYS A 689 -33.29 13.63 17.55
C LYS A 689 -33.93 14.58 16.52
N PRO A 690 -33.61 14.42 15.23
CA PRO A 690 -34.36 15.11 14.18
C PRO A 690 -35.83 14.72 14.25
N VAL A 691 -36.71 15.68 14.05
CA VAL A 691 -38.16 15.52 14.18
C VAL A 691 -38.79 15.49 12.81
N ILE A 692 -39.72 14.57 12.56
CA ILE A 692 -40.67 14.66 11.45
C ILE A 692 -42.08 14.89 12.02
N THR A 693 -42.76 15.91 11.50
CA THR A 693 -44.10 16.35 11.96
C THR A 693 -44.96 16.73 10.77
N SER A 694 -46.28 16.83 10.94
CA SER A 694 -47.21 17.18 9.86
C SER A 694 -47.61 18.65 9.89
N SER A 695 -47.76 19.26 8.71
CA SER A 695 -48.48 20.53 8.53
C SER A 695 -50.01 20.33 8.48
N ASN A 696 -50.47 19.11 8.22
CA ASN A 696 -51.87 18.75 8.07
C ASN A 696 -52.33 17.81 9.21
N THR A 697 -53.25 18.30 10.05
CA THR A 697 -53.81 17.58 11.21
C THR A 697 -55.08 16.79 10.89
N SER A 698 -55.35 16.55 9.60
CA SER A 698 -56.54 15.85 9.14
C SER A 698 -56.24 14.53 8.39
N SER A 699 -54.99 14.11 8.33
CA SER A 699 -54.55 12.89 7.63
C SER A 699 -53.33 12.27 8.31
N SER A 700 -53.05 11.00 8.02
CA SER A 700 -51.79 10.35 8.41
C SER A 700 -50.57 11.16 7.96
N LEU A 701 -49.54 11.26 8.81
CA LEU A 701 -48.24 11.82 8.43
C LEU A 701 -47.66 11.03 7.26
N LEU A 702 -47.62 9.70 7.42
CA LEU A 702 -46.97 8.78 6.51
C LEU A 702 -47.88 7.59 6.23
N THR A 703 -48.10 7.32 4.95
CA THR A 703 -48.87 6.17 4.46
C THR A 703 -47.96 5.24 3.66
N VAL A 704 -47.89 3.97 4.04
CA VAL A 704 -47.11 2.91 3.38
C VAL A 704 -48.07 1.96 2.69
N SER A 705 -48.11 1.99 1.35
CA SER A 705 -49.03 1.17 0.54
C SER A 705 -48.25 0.10 -0.22
N GLY A 706 -47.90 -0.99 0.45
CA GLY A 706 -47.03 -2.05 -0.10
C GLY A 706 -45.53 -1.71 -0.20
N GLY A 707 -45.11 -0.52 0.25
CA GLY A 707 -43.70 -0.09 0.31
C GLY A 707 -43.02 -0.41 1.64
N THR A 708 -41.87 0.20 1.88
CA THR A 708 -41.09 0.09 3.12
C THR A 708 -40.78 1.47 3.70
N PHE A 709 -41.00 1.64 5.01
CA PHE A 709 -40.54 2.80 5.76
C PHE A 709 -39.48 2.36 6.77
N THR A 710 -38.32 3.00 6.75
CA THR A 710 -37.25 2.78 7.73
C THR A 710 -36.99 4.09 8.46
N ALA A 711 -36.94 4.03 9.80
CA ALA A 711 -36.59 5.20 10.61
C ALA A 711 -35.56 4.83 11.67
N ASN A 712 -34.52 5.66 11.80
CA ASN A 712 -33.44 5.40 12.74
C ASN A 712 -33.03 6.67 13.50
N ASN A 713 -33.13 6.63 14.84
CA ASN A 713 -32.68 7.69 15.73
C ASN A 713 -33.35 9.06 15.48
N VAL A 714 -34.68 9.05 15.34
CA VAL A 714 -35.51 10.21 14.99
C VAL A 714 -36.74 10.32 15.90
N GLU A 715 -37.40 11.48 15.91
CA GLU A 715 -38.67 11.72 16.60
C GLU A 715 -39.81 11.91 15.57
N ILE A 716 -40.95 11.28 15.78
CA ILE A 716 -42.20 11.46 15.02
C ILE A 716 -43.20 12.15 15.94
N LYS A 717 -43.54 13.41 15.63
CA LYS A 717 -44.18 14.31 16.59
C LYS A 717 -45.48 14.93 16.11
N GLY A 718 -46.39 15.19 17.05
CA GLY A 718 -47.42 16.22 16.95
C GLY A 718 -48.49 15.98 15.90
N ASN A 719 -48.64 14.77 15.38
CA ASN A 719 -49.67 14.49 14.40
C ASN A 719 -51.03 14.33 15.09
N THR A 720 -52.09 14.84 14.47
CA THR A 720 -53.48 14.64 14.91
C THR A 720 -54.24 14.00 13.76
N SER A 721 -54.97 12.94 14.04
CA SER A 721 -55.80 12.26 13.04
C SER A 721 -57.14 12.97 12.86
N ALA A 722 -57.64 13.14 11.62
CA ALA A 722 -58.99 13.66 11.40
C ALA A 722 -60.08 12.76 11.99
N SER A 723 -61.22 13.36 12.32
CA SER A 723 -62.47 12.59 12.49
C SER A 723 -62.79 11.85 11.18
N ASN A 724 -62.95 10.53 11.24
CA ASN A 724 -63.49 9.66 10.19
C ASN A 724 -62.49 9.09 9.16
N VAL A 725 -61.18 9.23 9.38
CA VAL A 725 -60.13 8.61 8.54
C VAL A 725 -59.31 7.66 9.40
N ALA A 726 -58.82 6.55 8.82
CA ALA A 726 -57.85 5.64 9.43
C ALA A 726 -56.48 6.34 9.68
N GLY A 727 -56.45 7.46 10.42
CA GLY A 727 -55.26 8.26 10.69
C GLY A 727 -54.50 7.75 11.91
N ALA A 728 -53.39 7.05 11.72
CA ALA A 728 -52.26 7.09 12.64
C ALA A 728 -51.18 8.00 12.06
N CYS A 729 -50.19 8.39 12.86
CA CYS A 729 -48.96 9.00 12.32
C CYS A 729 -48.41 8.14 11.18
N LEU A 730 -48.27 6.84 11.44
CA LEU A 730 -47.79 5.86 10.50
C LEU A 730 -48.91 4.87 10.14
N ASN A 731 -49.47 5.01 8.94
CA ASN A 731 -50.48 4.11 8.38
C ASN A 731 -49.82 3.13 7.40
N ILE A 732 -49.94 1.82 7.63
CA ILE A 732 -49.28 0.76 6.89
C ILE A 732 -50.34 -0.20 6.39
N SER A 733 -50.46 -0.33 5.07
CA SER A 733 -51.40 -1.21 4.39
C SER A 733 -50.63 -2.13 3.45
N GLY A 734 -50.44 -3.39 3.88
CA GLY A 734 -49.68 -4.41 3.14
C GLY A 734 -48.19 -4.12 2.96
N GLY A 735 -47.61 -3.20 3.75
CA GLY A 735 -46.20 -2.78 3.66
C GLY A 735 -45.35 -3.13 4.88
N THR A 736 -44.12 -2.61 4.92
CA THR A 736 -43.16 -2.84 6.02
C THR A 736 -42.75 -1.53 6.72
N ALA A 737 -42.62 -1.56 8.04
CA ALA A 737 -41.99 -0.49 8.82
C ALA A 737 -40.88 -1.04 9.74
N ASN A 738 -39.68 -0.48 9.63
CA ASN A 738 -38.51 -0.82 10.44
C ASN A 738 -38.08 0.41 11.23
N LEU A 739 -38.36 0.42 12.53
CA LEU A 739 -38.16 1.57 13.40
C LEU A 739 -37.09 1.22 14.43
N THR A 740 -36.01 1.98 14.49
CA THR A 740 -34.92 1.80 15.46
C THR A 740 -34.67 3.09 16.23
N ASN A 741 -34.74 3.05 17.56
CA ASN A 741 -34.57 4.22 18.41
C ASN A 741 -35.45 5.43 17.99
N VAL A 742 -36.71 5.16 17.67
CA VAL A 742 -37.67 6.20 17.23
C VAL A 742 -38.50 6.67 18.41
N ASP A 743 -38.67 7.99 18.59
CA ASP A 743 -39.56 8.54 19.62
C ASP A 743 -40.86 9.02 19.01
N PHE A 744 -42.00 8.53 19.49
CA PHE A 744 -43.32 9.03 19.14
C PHE A 744 -43.82 9.96 20.24
N THR A 745 -43.89 11.27 19.98
CA THR A 745 -44.23 12.28 20.99
C THR A 745 -45.45 13.11 20.62
N GLY A 746 -46.40 13.27 21.54
CA GLY A 746 -47.48 14.28 21.37
C GLY A 746 -48.47 13.97 20.26
N ASN A 747 -48.61 12.70 19.87
CA ASN A 747 -49.46 12.27 18.77
C ASN A 747 -50.89 12.00 19.25
N ILE A 748 -51.89 12.51 18.53
CA ILE A 748 -53.30 12.50 18.95
C ILE A 748 -54.11 11.55 18.07
N ALA A 749 -54.74 10.55 18.68
CA ALA A 749 -55.67 9.64 18.00
C ALA A 749 -57.06 10.29 17.86
N GLY A 750 -57.43 10.73 16.66
CA GLY A 750 -58.75 11.29 16.37
C GLY A 750 -59.71 10.32 15.66
N GLY A 751 -61.02 10.47 15.90
CA GLY A 751 -62.09 9.81 15.14
C GLY A 751 -62.67 8.52 15.73
N THR A 752 -63.70 7.95 15.10
CA THR A 752 -64.49 6.79 15.58
C THR A 752 -63.80 5.43 15.49
N ILE A 753 -62.67 5.31 14.76
CA ILE A 753 -61.96 4.04 14.55
C ILE A 753 -60.47 4.31 14.25
N THR A 754 -59.57 4.54 15.24
CA THR A 754 -58.13 4.73 14.90
C THR A 754 -57.08 4.80 16.03
N GLY A 755 -55.89 4.26 15.73
CA GLY A 755 -54.66 4.42 16.53
C GLY A 755 -53.90 5.72 16.26
N GLY A 756 -53.19 6.24 17.25
CA GLY A 756 -52.53 7.55 17.27
C GLY A 756 -51.12 7.55 16.71
N CYS A 757 -50.34 6.47 16.87
CA CYS A 757 -48.96 6.41 16.38
C CYS A 757 -48.79 5.44 15.20
N ILE A 758 -49.21 4.18 15.36
CA ILE A 758 -49.05 3.14 14.34
C ILE A 758 -50.40 2.50 14.01
N TYR A 759 -50.71 2.35 12.72
CA TYR A 759 -51.88 1.62 12.22
C TYR A 759 -51.45 0.66 11.11
N ALA A 760 -51.52 -0.65 11.35
CA ALA A 760 -51.05 -1.68 10.43
C ALA A 760 -52.20 -2.62 10.01
N THR A 761 -52.43 -2.80 8.71
CA THR A 761 -53.53 -3.65 8.20
C THR A 761 -53.12 -4.49 7.00
N GLY A 762 -53.96 -5.46 6.61
CA GLY A 762 -53.65 -6.38 5.53
C GLY A 762 -52.53 -7.36 5.91
N THR A 763 -51.49 -7.46 5.09
CA THR A 763 -50.29 -8.30 5.34
C THR A 763 -49.09 -7.42 5.71
N SER A 764 -49.23 -6.56 6.72
CA SER A 764 -48.18 -5.60 7.10
C SER A 764 -47.15 -6.19 8.06
N SER A 765 -45.92 -5.68 8.05
CA SER A 765 -44.87 -6.06 9.00
C SER A 765 -44.27 -4.83 9.68
N VAL A 766 -44.35 -4.77 11.01
CA VAL A 766 -43.78 -3.68 11.81
C VAL A 766 -42.77 -4.25 12.79
N THR A 767 -41.54 -3.74 12.73
CA THR A 767 -40.50 -3.98 13.73
C THR A 767 -40.13 -2.65 14.36
N TYR A 768 -40.25 -2.53 15.68
CA TYR A 768 -39.92 -1.33 16.43
C TYR A 768 -39.00 -1.67 17.61
N ASN A 769 -37.74 -1.28 17.51
CA ASN A 769 -36.72 -1.62 18.48
C ASN A 769 -36.06 -0.37 19.07
N GLY A 770 -36.25 -0.12 20.36
CA GLY A 770 -35.70 1.05 21.04
C GLY A 770 -36.47 2.34 20.73
N GLY A 771 -36.52 3.24 21.71
CA GLY A 771 -37.21 4.53 21.63
C GLY A 771 -38.41 4.61 22.57
N THR A 772 -39.29 5.58 22.35
CA THR A 772 -40.38 5.89 23.27
C THR A 772 -41.74 6.11 22.60
N PHE A 773 -42.83 5.79 23.31
CA PHE A 773 -44.16 6.38 23.09
C PHE A 773 -44.45 7.31 24.27
N THR A 774 -44.58 8.61 24.03
CA THR A 774 -44.82 9.60 25.09
C THR A 774 -45.85 10.66 24.72
N ALA A 775 -46.64 11.08 25.71
CA ALA A 775 -47.56 12.21 25.63
C ALA A 775 -48.60 12.11 24.49
N ALA A 776 -48.94 10.90 24.06
CA ALA A 776 -50.04 10.70 23.12
C ALA A 776 -51.40 10.91 23.79
N ASP A 777 -52.38 11.47 23.08
CA ASP A 777 -53.75 11.68 23.56
C ASP A 777 -54.78 11.01 22.63
N GLY A 778 -55.60 10.12 23.18
CA GLY A 778 -56.70 9.44 22.48
C GLY A 778 -58.05 9.61 23.16
N SER A 779 -58.21 10.61 24.03
CA SER A 779 -59.36 10.77 24.93
C SER A 779 -60.56 11.53 24.32
N THR A 780 -60.47 12.02 23.08
CA THR A 780 -61.53 12.84 22.47
C THR A 780 -62.81 12.02 22.24
N GLY A 781 -63.94 12.50 22.79
CA GLY A 781 -65.14 11.70 23.09
C GLY A 781 -65.88 11.03 21.92
N GLY A 782 -66.58 9.94 22.26
CA GLY A 782 -67.36 9.07 21.35
C GLY A 782 -66.94 7.59 21.49
N ASN A 783 -67.68 6.64 20.88
CA ASN A 783 -67.37 5.18 20.82
C ASN A 783 -66.03 4.83 20.12
N ALA A 784 -65.22 5.85 19.82
CA ALA A 784 -63.88 5.80 19.25
C ALA A 784 -62.89 4.96 20.06
N THR A 785 -61.95 4.28 19.42
CA THR A 785 -60.94 3.45 20.08
C THR A 785 -59.54 4.05 19.90
N GLY A 786 -59.14 5.00 20.76
CA GLY A 786 -57.84 5.67 20.68
C GLY A 786 -56.69 4.79 21.17
N PHE A 787 -55.95 4.18 20.24
CA PHE A 787 -54.79 3.28 20.52
C PHE A 787 -53.44 3.98 20.33
N LEU A 788 -52.33 3.50 20.89
CA LEU A 788 -50.99 3.90 20.39
C LEU A 788 -50.65 3.14 19.12
N ALA A 789 -50.85 1.82 19.14
CA ALA A 789 -50.64 0.94 17.99
C ALA A 789 -51.87 0.07 17.73
N TYR A 790 -52.30 0.02 16.48
CA TYR A 790 -53.37 -0.84 15.98
C TYR A 790 -52.82 -1.79 14.92
N ALA A 791 -53.19 -3.07 14.97
CA ALA A 791 -52.89 -4.03 13.92
C ALA A 791 -54.10 -4.93 13.58
N ALA A 792 -54.35 -5.24 12.31
CA ALA A 792 -55.39 -6.18 11.88
C ALA A 792 -54.97 -7.01 10.66
N GLY A 793 -55.83 -7.93 10.21
CA GLY A 793 -55.54 -8.86 9.10
C GLY A 793 -54.50 -9.92 9.47
N SER A 794 -53.54 -10.16 8.59
CA SER A 794 -52.43 -11.11 8.79
C SER A 794 -51.12 -10.37 9.08
N SER A 795 -51.20 -9.23 9.77
CA SER A 795 -50.04 -8.38 10.06
C SER A 795 -49.15 -8.95 11.17
N THR A 796 -47.88 -8.54 11.20
CA THR A 796 -46.94 -8.85 12.29
C THR A 796 -46.48 -7.56 12.96
N LEU A 797 -46.51 -7.51 14.29
CA LEU A 797 -46.06 -6.39 15.11
C LEU A 797 -45.03 -6.89 16.13
N ARG A 798 -43.77 -6.48 15.98
CA ARG A 798 -42.68 -6.79 16.92
C ARG A 798 -42.19 -5.50 17.55
N ILE A 799 -42.37 -5.35 18.85
CA ILE A 799 -41.92 -4.18 19.61
C ILE A 799 -40.96 -4.63 20.70
N SER A 800 -39.77 -4.05 20.74
CA SER A 800 -38.72 -4.45 21.68
C SER A 800 -37.94 -3.27 22.26
N ASN A 801 -37.57 -3.33 23.53
CA ASN A 801 -36.75 -2.30 24.19
C ASN A 801 -37.36 -0.88 24.13
N VAL A 802 -38.70 -0.77 24.11
CA VAL A 802 -39.41 0.51 24.00
C VAL A 802 -39.95 0.95 25.36
N GLU A 803 -39.84 2.25 25.67
CA GLU A 803 -40.50 2.85 26.83
C GLU A 803 -41.83 3.50 26.44
N ILE A 804 -42.93 3.04 27.03
CA ILE A 804 -44.29 3.54 26.83
C ILE A 804 -44.67 4.30 28.09
N THR A 805 -44.69 5.63 28.05
CA THR A 805 -44.89 6.42 29.25
C THR A 805 -45.67 7.71 29.07
N ARG A 806 -46.41 8.14 30.11
CA ARG A 806 -47.15 9.41 30.12
C ARG A 806 -48.14 9.58 28.96
N ASN A 807 -48.75 8.49 28.50
CA ASN A 807 -49.78 8.53 27.46
C ASN A 807 -51.18 8.56 28.09
N THR A 808 -52.11 9.28 27.47
CA THR A 808 -53.53 9.34 27.85
C THR A 808 -54.38 8.80 26.71
N VAL A 809 -54.61 7.50 26.68
CA VAL A 809 -55.25 6.82 25.54
C VAL A 809 -56.42 5.96 26.02
N LYS A 810 -57.18 5.33 25.12
CA LYS A 810 -58.16 4.33 25.55
C LYS A 810 -57.51 2.99 25.87
N ASN A 811 -56.51 2.63 25.05
CA ASN A 811 -55.77 1.37 25.08
C ASN A 811 -54.38 1.61 24.49
N LEU A 812 -53.34 0.88 24.90
CA LEU A 812 -52.00 1.08 24.33
C LEU A 812 -51.85 0.34 23.00
N ILE A 813 -52.07 -0.98 22.98
CA ILE A 813 -51.93 -1.81 21.78
C ILE A 813 -53.21 -2.60 21.54
N TYR A 814 -53.68 -2.60 20.29
CA TYR A 814 -54.87 -3.35 19.88
C TYR A 814 -54.64 -4.15 18.62
N THR A 815 -55.00 -5.44 18.65
CA THR A 815 -54.83 -6.35 17.51
C THR A 815 -56.13 -7.08 17.17
N GLN A 816 -56.47 -7.21 15.88
CA GLN A 816 -57.59 -8.03 15.40
C GLN A 816 -57.14 -9.15 14.44
N ASP A 817 -58.07 -10.04 14.08
CA ASP A 817 -57.91 -11.11 13.09
C ASP A 817 -56.74 -12.09 13.38
N SER A 818 -55.79 -12.26 12.46
CA SER A 818 -54.70 -13.24 12.55
C SER A 818 -53.34 -12.55 12.78
N VAL A 819 -53.34 -11.45 13.53
CA VAL A 819 -52.12 -10.69 13.84
C VAL A 819 -51.17 -11.48 14.74
N LYS A 820 -49.87 -11.40 14.45
CA LYS A 820 -48.79 -11.91 15.30
C LYS A 820 -48.14 -10.76 16.06
N LEU A 821 -48.29 -10.73 17.37
CA LEU A 821 -47.73 -9.72 18.26
C LEU A 821 -46.58 -10.31 19.09
N SER A 822 -45.46 -9.58 19.15
CA SER A 822 -44.38 -9.82 20.10
C SER A 822 -43.98 -8.51 20.77
N LEU A 823 -44.05 -8.50 22.11
CA LEU A 823 -43.54 -7.44 22.98
C LEU A 823 -42.37 -8.00 23.78
N SER A 824 -41.20 -7.36 23.75
CA SER A 824 -40.05 -7.84 24.54
C SER A 824 -39.26 -6.71 25.18
N LYS A 825 -38.89 -6.85 26.47
CA LYS A 825 -38.05 -5.86 27.18
C LYS A 825 -38.63 -4.44 27.16
N CYS A 826 -39.94 -4.30 27.06
CA CYS A 826 -40.60 -3.00 27.05
C CYS A 826 -40.90 -2.52 28.47
N LYS A 827 -40.82 -1.22 28.69
CA LYS A 827 -41.16 -0.57 29.97
C LYS A 827 -42.41 0.28 29.78
N VAL A 828 -43.49 -0.05 30.47
CA VAL A 828 -44.80 0.61 30.35
C VAL A 828 -45.14 1.27 31.68
N THR A 829 -44.95 2.58 31.77
CA THR A 829 -45.11 3.30 33.05
C THR A 829 -45.84 4.62 32.97
N ASP A 830 -46.59 4.97 34.01
CA ASP A 830 -47.22 6.29 34.15
C ASP A 830 -48.20 6.64 33.01
N ASN A 831 -48.88 5.64 32.43
CA ASN A 831 -49.92 5.85 31.42
C ASN A 831 -51.31 5.91 32.05
N THR A 832 -52.21 6.69 31.45
CA THR A 832 -53.63 6.75 31.81
C THR A 832 -54.47 6.18 30.66
N LEU A 833 -55.20 5.12 30.94
CA LEU A 833 -56.03 4.41 29.98
C LEU A 833 -57.49 4.59 30.37
N SER A 834 -58.30 5.24 29.53
CA SER A 834 -59.71 5.55 29.85
C SER A 834 -60.67 5.14 28.74
N ASN A 835 -61.72 4.34 29.04
CA ASN A 835 -62.74 3.95 28.05
C ASN A 835 -64.18 4.31 28.50
N SER A 836 -64.98 4.79 27.55
CA SER A 836 -66.41 5.13 27.69
C SER A 836 -67.36 3.95 27.37
N SER A 837 -66.87 2.91 26.70
CA SER A 837 -67.64 1.75 26.25
C SER A 837 -66.77 0.49 26.40
N ASP A 838 -66.89 -0.15 27.55
CA ASP A 838 -66.41 -1.49 27.93
C ASP A 838 -65.02 -1.88 27.38
N ASN A 839 -63.98 -1.77 28.23
CA ASN A 839 -62.63 -2.38 28.15
C ASN A 839 -61.43 -1.42 27.94
N SER A 840 -60.58 -1.29 28.96
CA SER A 840 -59.28 -0.58 28.91
C SER A 840 -58.15 -1.53 29.31
N GLY A 841 -57.06 -1.55 28.53
CA GLY A 841 -55.88 -2.37 28.77
C GLY A 841 -54.62 -1.96 27.99
N LEU A 842 -53.46 -2.41 28.49
CA LEU A 842 -52.16 -2.32 27.81
C LEU A 842 -52.20 -3.13 26.50
N LEU A 843 -52.81 -4.31 26.53
CA LEU A 843 -53.01 -5.13 25.34
C LEU A 843 -54.46 -5.61 25.24
N LEU A 844 -55.09 -5.30 24.11
CA LEU A 844 -56.36 -5.86 23.70
C LEU A 844 -56.15 -6.67 22.41
N THR A 845 -56.37 -7.97 22.42
CA THR A 845 -56.30 -8.77 21.19
C THR A 845 -57.64 -9.46 20.92
N SER A 846 -58.06 -9.52 19.67
CA SER A 846 -59.10 -10.44 19.19
C SER A 846 -58.53 -11.32 18.09
N SER A 847 -58.16 -12.57 18.39
CA SER A 847 -57.58 -13.47 17.38
C SER A 847 -58.62 -14.40 16.76
N SER A 848 -58.64 -14.58 15.45
CA SER A 848 -59.63 -15.43 14.78
C SER A 848 -59.31 -16.93 14.77
N GLU A 849 -58.05 -17.38 14.95
CA GLU A 849 -57.62 -18.78 15.18
C GLU A 849 -56.06 -18.89 15.17
N ASN A 850 -55.46 -19.80 15.95
CA ASN A 850 -54.04 -20.26 15.87
C ASN A 850 -52.92 -19.19 15.81
N THR A 851 -53.06 -18.05 16.48
CA THR A 851 -51.96 -17.07 16.62
C THR A 851 -51.23 -17.26 17.96
N GLU A 852 -49.90 -17.24 17.92
CA GLU A 852 -49.05 -17.18 19.12
C GLU A 852 -48.59 -15.73 19.32
N ASN A 853 -49.09 -15.10 20.38
CA ASN A 853 -48.65 -13.78 20.81
C ASN A 853 -47.74 -13.92 22.01
N VAL A 854 -46.73 -13.04 22.12
CA VAL A 854 -45.69 -13.14 23.16
C VAL A 854 -45.46 -11.79 23.84
N ILE A 855 -45.38 -11.80 25.17
CA ILE A 855 -44.90 -10.70 26.01
C ILE A 855 -43.76 -11.25 26.85
N GLU A 856 -42.55 -10.71 26.72
CA GLU A 856 -41.36 -11.25 27.36
C GLU A 856 -40.54 -10.15 28.05
N GLU A 857 -40.12 -10.36 29.29
CA GLU A 857 -39.23 -9.43 30.03
C GLU A 857 -39.75 -7.98 30.09
N CYS A 858 -41.07 -7.77 30.01
CA CYS A 858 -41.68 -6.44 30.06
C CYS A 858 -41.94 -6.01 31.51
N THR A 859 -41.83 -4.71 31.78
CA THR A 859 -42.19 -4.10 33.07
C THR A 859 -43.39 -3.18 32.89
N VAL A 860 -44.47 -3.40 33.62
CA VAL A 860 -45.72 -2.64 33.54
C VAL A 860 -46.08 -2.11 34.92
N SER A 861 -45.90 -0.82 35.15
CA SER A 861 -46.11 -0.26 36.49
C SER A 861 -46.61 1.17 36.53
N ASN A 862 -47.30 1.55 37.60
CA ASN A 862 -47.81 2.92 37.81
C ASN A 862 -48.77 3.41 36.71
N ASN A 863 -49.45 2.51 36.01
CA ASN A 863 -50.46 2.87 35.03
C ASN A 863 -51.84 2.97 35.69
N THR A 864 -52.70 3.87 35.20
CA THR A 864 -54.08 4.08 35.66
C THR A 864 -55.06 3.58 34.60
N PHE A 865 -56.05 2.77 34.97
CA PHE A 865 -57.07 2.19 34.09
C PHE A 865 -58.48 2.59 34.55
N ASP A 866 -59.12 3.55 33.88
CA ASP A 866 -60.44 4.05 34.26
C ASP A 866 -61.53 3.62 33.26
N SER A 867 -62.63 3.03 33.73
CA SER A 867 -63.78 2.72 32.88
C SER A 867 -65.08 3.26 33.46
N ALA A 868 -65.87 3.94 32.63
CA ALA A 868 -67.14 4.53 33.03
C ALA A 868 -68.34 3.53 33.02
N SER A 869 -68.14 2.26 32.62
CA SER A 869 -69.21 1.27 32.36
C SER A 869 -68.91 -0.12 32.94
N GLN A 870 -69.84 -1.08 32.80
CA GLN A 870 -69.76 -2.43 33.41
C GLN A 870 -68.74 -3.40 32.74
N GLY A 871 -67.84 -2.92 31.88
CA GLY A 871 -66.89 -3.72 31.12
C GLY A 871 -65.74 -4.36 31.92
N TYR A 872 -64.95 -5.21 31.26
CA TYR A 872 -63.74 -5.81 31.82
C TYR A 872 -62.61 -4.79 31.86
N ILE A 873 -62.02 -4.57 33.02
CA ILE A 873 -60.78 -3.80 33.12
C ILE A 873 -59.65 -4.80 33.27
N GLY A 874 -58.68 -4.77 32.37
CA GLY A 874 -57.57 -5.70 32.37
C GLY A 874 -56.31 -5.00 31.88
N GLN A 875 -55.20 -5.10 32.60
CA GLN A 875 -53.92 -4.65 32.02
C GLN A 875 -53.64 -5.43 30.74
N ILE A 876 -54.01 -6.72 30.69
CA ILE A 876 -54.11 -7.49 29.44
C ILE A 876 -55.52 -8.08 29.34
N ILE A 877 -56.19 -7.84 28.20
CA ILE A 877 -57.45 -8.50 27.85
C ILE A 877 -57.26 -9.24 26.54
N TYR A 878 -57.37 -10.56 26.60
CA TYR A 878 -57.14 -11.42 25.45
C TYR A 878 -58.43 -12.14 25.05
N TYR A 879 -58.97 -11.76 23.89
CA TYR A 879 -60.07 -12.44 23.21
C TYR A 879 -59.51 -13.33 22.10
N SER A 880 -59.94 -14.59 22.04
CA SER A 880 -59.70 -15.41 20.86
C SER A 880 -60.93 -16.24 20.49
N GLY A 881 -61.16 -16.40 19.18
CA GLY A 881 -61.83 -17.59 18.67
C GLY A 881 -61.05 -18.85 19.04
N SER A 882 -61.62 -20.03 18.79
CA SER A 882 -61.05 -21.31 19.22
C SER A 882 -59.56 -21.47 18.83
N GLY A 883 -58.64 -21.45 19.81
CA GLY A 883 -57.25 -21.90 19.65
C GLY A 883 -56.11 -20.86 19.70
N GLY A 884 -56.36 -19.58 20.00
CA GLY A 884 -55.28 -18.60 20.20
C GLY A 884 -54.50 -18.77 21.50
N VAL A 885 -53.18 -18.50 21.48
CA VAL A 885 -52.30 -18.58 22.67
C VAL A 885 -51.56 -17.26 22.88
N LEU A 886 -51.65 -16.70 24.08
CA LEU A 886 -50.78 -15.63 24.56
C LEU A 886 -49.78 -16.19 25.58
N THR A 887 -48.49 -15.97 25.35
CA THR A 887 -47.42 -16.31 26.30
C THR A 887 -46.90 -15.03 26.96
N ILE A 888 -46.81 -15.04 28.28
CA ILE A 888 -46.24 -13.96 29.09
C ILE A 888 -45.08 -14.57 29.88
N ASP A 889 -43.84 -14.23 29.52
CA ASP A 889 -42.62 -14.75 30.15
C ASP A 889 -41.88 -13.64 30.88
N LYS A 890 -41.38 -13.91 32.08
CA LYS A 890 -40.47 -13.05 32.88
C LYS A 890 -40.92 -11.59 33.02
N SER A 891 -42.22 -11.33 32.96
CA SER A 891 -42.76 -9.97 32.93
C SER A 891 -43.27 -9.54 34.30
N THR A 892 -43.16 -8.26 34.61
CA THR A 892 -43.53 -7.68 35.91
C THR A 892 -44.71 -6.74 35.75
N PHE A 893 -45.75 -6.90 36.57
CA PHE A 893 -46.95 -6.06 36.61
C PHE A 893 -47.18 -5.58 38.04
N SER A 894 -46.92 -4.30 38.32
CA SER A 894 -46.96 -3.79 39.69
C SER A 894 -47.45 -2.36 39.86
N SER A 895 -48.06 -2.03 41.00
CA SER A 895 -48.40 -0.64 41.35
C SER A 895 -49.32 0.07 40.35
N ASN A 896 -50.08 -0.68 39.56
CA ASN A 896 -51.07 -0.09 38.66
C ASN A 896 -52.40 0.10 39.38
N THR A 897 -53.18 1.09 38.98
CA THR A 897 -54.47 1.45 39.58
C THR A 897 -55.60 1.32 38.55
N GLY A 898 -56.80 0.92 38.94
CA GLY A 898 -57.95 0.99 38.04
C GLY A 898 -59.30 1.07 38.72
N THR A 899 -60.33 1.55 38.03
CA THR A 899 -61.67 1.83 38.57
C THR A 899 -62.78 1.30 37.66
N GLY A 900 -63.51 0.25 38.08
CA GLY A 900 -64.69 -0.34 37.43
C GLY A 900 -65.13 -1.72 37.96
N ASN A 901 -66.24 -2.27 37.44
CA ASN A 901 -66.96 -3.41 38.05
C ASN A 901 -66.27 -4.79 37.92
N ASN A 902 -65.35 -4.97 36.96
CA ASN A 902 -64.70 -6.27 36.65
C ASN A 902 -63.18 -6.12 36.41
N GLY A 903 -62.45 -5.58 37.38
CA GLY A 903 -61.00 -5.33 37.21
C GLY A 903 -60.09 -6.51 37.54
N ALA A 904 -59.16 -6.81 36.63
CA ALA A 904 -58.05 -7.76 36.82
C ALA A 904 -56.73 -7.21 36.27
N ILE A 905 -55.59 -7.81 36.65
CA ILE A 905 -54.31 -7.54 35.96
C ILE A 905 -54.35 -8.22 34.59
N ILE A 906 -54.75 -9.49 34.56
CA ILE A 906 -54.87 -10.27 33.33
C ILE A 906 -56.27 -10.89 33.27
N ALA A 907 -56.99 -10.61 32.18
CA ALA A 907 -58.32 -11.17 31.91
C ALA A 907 -58.28 -12.11 30.70
N VAL A 908 -58.63 -13.38 30.93
CA VAL A 908 -58.76 -14.42 29.90
C VAL A 908 -60.23 -14.57 29.52
N ALA A 909 -60.58 -14.29 28.27
CA ALA A 909 -61.93 -14.50 27.76
C ALA A 909 -62.21 -15.99 27.43
N PHE A 910 -63.48 -16.33 27.22
CA PHE A 910 -63.91 -17.67 26.84
C PHE A 910 -63.25 -18.13 25.54
N GLY A 911 -62.68 -19.34 25.52
CA GLY A 911 -62.03 -19.93 24.34
C GLY A 911 -60.55 -19.55 24.11
N ALA A 912 -59.99 -18.70 24.97
CA ALA A 912 -58.58 -18.28 24.92
C ALA A 912 -57.65 -19.10 25.81
N THR A 913 -56.36 -19.15 25.46
CA THR A 913 -55.29 -19.70 26.30
C THR A 913 -54.25 -18.63 26.63
N ILE A 914 -53.98 -18.40 27.92
CA ILE A 914 -52.82 -17.61 28.38
C ILE A 914 -51.86 -18.53 29.14
N LYS A 915 -50.57 -18.44 28.80
CA LYS A 915 -49.46 -19.07 29.51
C LYS A 915 -48.64 -18.00 30.20
N VAL A 916 -48.38 -18.15 31.48
CA VAL A 916 -47.59 -17.23 32.31
C VAL A 916 -46.41 -17.99 32.89
N THR A 917 -45.20 -17.53 32.61
CA THR A 917 -43.95 -18.18 33.02
C THR A 917 -43.02 -17.17 33.69
N GLY A 918 -42.70 -17.37 34.96
CA GLY A 918 -41.92 -16.42 35.78
C GLY A 918 -42.54 -15.02 35.92
N GLY A 919 -41.81 -14.10 36.56
CA GLY A 919 -42.23 -12.71 36.75
C GLY A 919 -42.95 -12.43 38.07
N THR A 920 -43.37 -11.17 38.25
CA THR A 920 -43.98 -10.68 39.51
C THR A 920 -45.26 -9.89 39.23
N TYR A 921 -46.36 -10.25 39.90
CA TYR A 921 -47.69 -9.67 39.73
C TYR A 921 -48.21 -9.22 41.10
N SER A 922 -48.01 -7.95 41.47
CA SER A 922 -48.23 -7.50 42.86
C SER A 922 -48.59 -6.03 43.01
N GLU A 923 -49.21 -5.68 44.15
CA GLU A 923 -49.39 -4.28 44.58
C GLU A 923 -50.25 -3.41 43.65
N ASN A 924 -51.17 -4.01 42.89
CA ASN A 924 -52.11 -3.27 42.06
C ASN A 924 -53.38 -2.91 42.86
N GLU A 925 -53.96 -1.73 42.60
CA GLU A 925 -55.17 -1.23 43.28
C GLU A 925 -56.36 -1.21 42.30
N ILE A 926 -57.41 -1.99 42.59
CA ILE A 926 -58.58 -2.12 41.71
C ILE A 926 -59.83 -1.68 42.47
N GLY A 927 -60.47 -0.61 42.02
CA GLY A 927 -61.68 -0.05 42.60
C GLY A 927 -62.95 -0.53 41.91
N ASN A 928 -64.00 -0.80 42.68
CA ASN A 928 -65.34 -1.11 42.17
C ASN A 928 -66.20 0.16 42.18
N THR A 929 -66.91 0.45 41.08
CA THR A 929 -67.79 1.64 40.96
C THR A 929 -69.26 1.33 41.23
N ALA A 930 -69.65 0.06 41.40
CA ALA A 930 -71.04 -0.32 41.67
C ALA A 930 -71.24 -0.93 43.07
N ASP A 931 -72.42 -0.62 43.62
CA ASP A 931 -73.10 -1.23 44.77
C ASP A 931 -73.39 -2.76 44.57
N SER A 932 -72.58 -3.45 43.75
CA SER A 932 -72.72 -4.88 43.48
C SER A 932 -72.11 -5.68 44.64
N SER A 933 -72.88 -6.62 45.18
CA SER A 933 -72.53 -7.44 46.33
C SER A 933 -71.41 -8.46 46.10
N VAL A 934 -70.74 -8.45 44.93
CA VAL A 934 -69.66 -9.37 44.56
C VAL A 934 -68.62 -8.63 43.71
N CYS A 935 -67.43 -8.40 44.27
CA CYS A 935 -66.26 -8.00 43.48
C CYS A 935 -65.77 -9.21 42.67
N LYS A 936 -65.93 -9.17 41.34
CA LYS A 936 -65.39 -10.20 40.42
C LYS A 936 -63.89 -10.02 40.11
N GLY A 937 -63.18 -9.18 40.87
CA GLY A 937 -61.82 -8.73 40.55
C GLY A 937 -60.72 -9.43 41.35
N GLY A 938 -59.67 -9.87 40.66
CA GLY A 938 -58.45 -10.48 41.22
C GLY A 938 -57.19 -10.14 40.42
N ALA A 939 -56.02 -10.65 40.78
CA ALA A 939 -54.82 -10.49 39.95
C ALA A 939 -55.06 -11.12 38.56
N PHE A 940 -55.70 -12.29 38.53
CA PHE A 940 -56.12 -12.96 37.30
C PHE A 940 -57.64 -13.16 37.28
N TYR A 941 -58.26 -12.91 36.13
CA TYR A 941 -59.63 -13.28 35.81
C TYR A 941 -59.61 -14.31 34.68
N CYS A 942 -60.22 -15.49 34.88
CA CYS A 942 -60.15 -16.59 33.93
C CYS A 942 -61.54 -17.13 33.56
N ALA A 943 -61.95 -16.91 32.31
CA ALA A 943 -63.09 -17.56 31.66
C ALA A 943 -62.67 -18.57 30.56
N GLY A 944 -61.36 -18.69 30.29
CA GLY A 944 -60.74 -19.59 29.30
C GLY A 944 -59.72 -20.55 29.94
N ILE A 945 -58.57 -20.77 29.32
CA ILE A 945 -57.46 -21.57 29.85
C ILE A 945 -56.35 -20.64 30.34
N LEU A 946 -55.95 -20.76 31.60
CA LEU A 946 -54.80 -20.10 32.20
C LEU A 946 -53.80 -21.16 32.67
N SER A 947 -52.55 -21.06 32.22
CA SER A 947 -51.45 -21.88 32.68
C SER A 947 -50.39 -21.01 33.32
N ILE A 948 -49.96 -21.37 34.53
CA ILE A 948 -48.95 -20.65 35.29
C ILE A 948 -47.85 -21.64 35.65
N SER A 949 -46.61 -21.30 35.35
CA SER A 949 -45.45 -22.11 35.72
C SER A 949 -44.22 -21.24 35.95
N LYS A 950 -43.10 -21.86 36.33
CA LYS A 950 -41.78 -21.23 36.31
C LYS A 950 -41.36 -20.78 34.91
N ASP A 951 -40.44 -19.83 34.87
CA ASP A 951 -39.73 -19.50 33.62
C ASP A 951 -38.72 -20.60 33.25
N SER A 952 -38.16 -20.47 32.04
CA SER A 952 -37.09 -21.33 31.53
C SER A 952 -35.81 -21.32 32.38
N SER A 953 -35.66 -20.36 33.30
CA SER A 953 -34.54 -20.19 34.22
C SER A 953 -34.86 -20.67 35.64
N ASN A 954 -35.99 -21.37 35.83
CA ASN A 954 -36.50 -21.87 37.11
C ASN A 954 -36.92 -20.78 38.13
N ASN A 955 -37.08 -19.53 37.73
CA ASN A 955 -37.60 -18.51 38.63
C ASN A 955 -39.09 -18.70 38.87
N GLU A 956 -39.51 -18.53 40.13
CA GLU A 956 -40.90 -18.66 40.54
C GLU A 956 -41.76 -17.52 39.96
N THR A 957 -42.99 -17.85 39.57
CA THR A 957 -44.02 -16.85 39.28
C THR A 957 -44.65 -16.40 40.59
N GLN A 958 -44.52 -15.12 40.92
CA GLN A 958 -45.04 -14.55 42.16
C GLN A 958 -46.33 -13.78 41.91
N ILE A 959 -47.43 -14.21 42.54
CA ILE A 959 -48.75 -13.57 42.43
C ILE A 959 -49.19 -13.11 43.83
N LYS A 960 -49.46 -11.82 43.99
CA LYS A 960 -49.98 -11.22 45.24
C LYS A 960 -51.37 -10.65 45.02
N ASN A 961 -52.20 -10.65 46.07
CA ASN A 961 -53.53 -10.07 46.03
C ASN A 961 -53.49 -8.57 45.69
N ASN A 962 -54.52 -8.11 44.96
CA ASN A 962 -54.76 -6.70 44.71
C ASN A 962 -55.39 -6.01 45.93
N LYS A 963 -55.11 -4.72 46.08
CA LYS A 963 -55.78 -3.84 47.06
C LYS A 963 -57.10 -3.35 46.43
N LEU A 964 -58.22 -3.49 47.13
CA LEU A 964 -59.48 -2.89 46.67
C LEU A 964 -59.60 -1.46 47.20
N SER A 965 -60.09 -0.53 46.38
CA SER A 965 -60.10 0.90 46.74
C SER A 965 -61.25 1.33 47.67
N SER A 966 -62.26 0.49 47.92
CA SER A 966 -63.36 0.82 48.84
C SER A 966 -63.12 0.20 50.23
N GLU A 967 -63.14 1.03 51.27
CA GLU A 967 -63.02 0.60 52.68
C GLU A 967 -64.16 -0.36 53.13
N GLN A 968 -65.21 -0.51 52.32
CA GLN A 968 -66.43 -1.27 52.66
C GLN A 968 -66.42 -2.75 52.26
N TYR A 969 -65.52 -3.23 51.38
CA TYR A 969 -65.54 -4.63 50.91
C TYR A 969 -64.15 -5.28 50.97
N ALA A 970 -64.10 -6.50 51.51
CA ALA A 970 -62.90 -7.32 51.68
C ALA A 970 -62.07 -7.46 50.39
N ARG A 971 -60.74 -7.51 50.56
CA ARG A 971 -59.75 -7.80 49.51
C ARG A 971 -60.18 -8.98 48.63
N GLY A 972 -60.17 -8.82 47.30
CA GLY A 972 -60.53 -9.85 46.33
C GLY A 972 -59.50 -10.99 46.20
N PRO A 973 -59.86 -12.11 45.54
CA PRO A 973 -58.98 -13.27 45.35
C PRO A 973 -57.76 -12.94 44.47
N ALA A 974 -56.67 -13.72 44.56
CA ALA A 974 -55.56 -13.61 43.61
C ALA A 974 -55.98 -14.11 42.21
N ILE A 975 -56.79 -15.17 42.14
CA ILE A 975 -57.31 -15.72 40.89
C ILE A 975 -58.83 -15.88 41.00
N TYR A 976 -59.57 -15.28 40.07
CA TYR A 976 -61.01 -15.44 39.91
C TYR A 976 -61.30 -16.33 38.68
N ILE A 977 -62.09 -17.38 38.84
CA ILE A 977 -62.41 -18.35 37.79
C ILE A 977 -63.93 -18.36 37.56
N GLU A 978 -64.34 -18.05 36.32
CA GLU A 978 -65.74 -18.13 35.88
C GLU A 978 -66.14 -19.58 35.57
N ALA A 979 -67.44 -19.88 35.42
CA ALA A 979 -68.01 -21.22 35.33
C ALA A 979 -67.42 -22.18 34.25
N ALA A 980 -66.64 -21.65 33.31
CA ALA A 980 -65.98 -22.41 32.23
C ALA A 980 -64.45 -22.29 32.19
N GLY A 981 -63.83 -21.61 33.16
CA GLY A 981 -62.38 -21.41 33.21
C GLY A 981 -61.60 -22.65 33.67
N ILE A 982 -60.40 -22.84 33.12
CA ILE A 982 -59.44 -23.89 33.50
C ILE A 982 -58.13 -23.20 33.92
N VAL A 983 -57.67 -23.45 35.15
CA VAL A 983 -56.39 -22.94 35.65
C VAL A 983 -55.45 -24.12 35.95
N THR A 984 -54.23 -24.07 35.42
CA THR A 984 -53.16 -25.04 35.71
C THR A 984 -51.96 -24.32 36.32
N THR A 985 -51.38 -24.90 37.36
CA THR A 985 -50.21 -24.36 38.08
C THR A 985 -49.17 -25.46 38.27
N ASP A 986 -47.88 -25.15 38.35
CA ASP A 986 -46.85 -26.10 38.78
C ASP A 986 -46.67 -26.14 40.31
N THR A 987 -45.76 -26.97 40.82
CA THR A 987 -45.52 -27.22 42.27
C THR A 987 -44.92 -26.05 43.03
N GLU A 988 -44.36 -25.08 42.33
CA GLU A 988 -43.47 -24.06 42.89
C GLU A 988 -43.90 -22.65 42.46
N THR A 989 -45.12 -22.52 41.92
CA THR A 989 -45.81 -21.24 41.73
C THR A 989 -46.19 -20.67 43.11
N VAL A 990 -45.75 -19.45 43.41
CA VAL A 990 -46.01 -18.80 44.70
C VAL A 990 -47.21 -17.86 44.59
N ILE A 991 -48.36 -18.32 45.07
CA ILE A 991 -49.57 -17.51 45.23
C ILE A 991 -49.67 -17.09 46.69
N THR A 992 -49.38 -15.83 46.98
CA THR A 992 -49.49 -15.29 48.35
C THR A 992 -50.77 -14.49 48.52
N GLY A 993 -51.72 -15.05 49.27
CA GLY A 993 -52.88 -14.33 49.81
C GLY A 993 -52.59 -13.65 51.14
N ASN A 994 -53.49 -12.78 51.58
CA ASN A 994 -53.35 -12.14 52.89
C ASN A 994 -53.52 -13.13 54.03
N THR A 995 -52.46 -13.26 54.84
CA THR A 995 -52.59 -13.72 56.22
C THR A 995 -53.12 -12.57 57.07
N LYS A 996 -54.42 -12.65 57.38
CA LYS A 996 -55.07 -12.15 58.59
C LYS A 996 -54.16 -11.38 59.56
N ASP A 997 -54.22 -10.04 59.54
CA ASP A 997 -54.05 -9.23 60.75
C ASP A 997 -54.65 -7.83 60.55
N ASP A 998 -55.95 -7.70 60.76
CA ASP A 998 -56.60 -6.45 61.18
C ASP A 998 -57.89 -6.84 61.92
N ARG A 999 -57.84 -6.87 63.25
CA ARG A 999 -58.94 -7.29 64.15
C ARG A 999 -60.06 -6.23 64.29
N GLU A 1000 -60.34 -5.41 63.27
CA GLU A 1000 -61.21 -4.22 63.44
C GLU A 1000 -62.35 -4.07 62.42
N SER A 1001 -62.72 -5.08 61.60
CA SER A 1001 -63.99 -5.00 60.85
C SER A 1001 -64.83 -6.30 60.94
N ARG A 1002 -66.04 -6.15 61.51
CA ARG A 1002 -66.87 -7.26 62.03
C ARG A 1002 -67.79 -7.94 61.00
N ASN A 1003 -67.69 -7.65 59.70
CA ASN A 1003 -68.65 -8.15 58.69
C ASN A 1003 -68.04 -8.70 57.37
N ASN A 1004 -66.73 -8.88 57.23
CA ASN A 1004 -66.13 -9.17 55.92
C ASN A 1004 -65.94 -10.66 55.61
N GLN A 1005 -66.61 -11.16 54.57
CA GLN A 1005 -66.29 -12.44 53.92
C GLN A 1005 -64.88 -12.35 53.33
N SER A 1006 -63.96 -13.17 53.82
CA SER A 1006 -62.60 -13.25 53.26
C SER A 1006 -62.62 -14.27 52.14
N TYR A 1007 -62.45 -13.85 50.88
CA TYR A 1007 -62.29 -14.79 49.77
C TYR A 1007 -60.92 -15.48 49.86
N GLY A 1008 -60.88 -16.78 49.55
CA GLY A 1008 -59.63 -17.54 49.44
C GLY A 1008 -58.69 -16.96 48.38
N GLN A 1009 -57.46 -17.48 48.31
CA GLN A 1009 -56.48 -17.09 47.28
C GLN A 1009 -57.01 -17.30 45.85
N ILE A 1010 -57.93 -18.25 45.68
CA ILE A 1010 -58.59 -18.57 44.42
C ILE A 1010 -60.09 -18.65 44.68
N TYR A 1011 -60.91 -18.09 43.79
CA TYR A 1011 -62.38 -18.10 43.88
C TYR A 1011 -62.99 -18.62 42.58
N CYS A 1012 -64.01 -19.47 42.70
CA CYS A 1012 -64.76 -20.06 41.58
C CYS A 1012 -66.24 -19.63 41.63
N GLU A 1013 -66.80 -19.13 40.53
CA GLU A 1013 -68.16 -18.53 40.50
C GLU A 1013 -69.31 -19.56 40.58
N THR A 1014 -69.09 -20.83 40.26
CA THR A 1014 -70.14 -21.89 40.24
C THR A 1014 -69.67 -23.19 40.88
N GLU A 1015 -70.59 -24.03 41.38
CA GLU A 1015 -70.26 -25.42 41.74
C GLU A 1015 -69.97 -26.22 40.45
N GLY A 1016 -68.74 -26.74 40.29
CA GLY A 1016 -68.30 -27.44 39.09
C GLY A 1016 -67.01 -28.25 39.30
N THR A 1017 -66.64 -29.09 38.33
CA THR A 1017 -65.37 -29.84 38.37
C THR A 1017 -64.23 -28.96 37.87
N TYR A 1018 -63.47 -28.38 38.80
CA TYR A 1018 -62.29 -27.58 38.48
C TYR A 1018 -61.04 -28.47 38.50
N ASN A 1019 -60.31 -28.54 37.38
CA ASN A 1019 -59.07 -29.30 37.29
C ASN A 1019 -57.90 -28.50 37.88
N PHE A 1020 -57.78 -28.46 39.20
CA PHE A 1020 -56.58 -27.98 39.88
C PHE A 1020 -55.54 -29.11 39.95
N VAL A 1021 -54.52 -29.03 39.12
CA VAL A 1021 -53.33 -29.88 39.26
C VAL A 1021 -52.34 -29.14 40.15
N THR A 1022 -52.47 -29.27 41.47
CA THR A 1022 -51.39 -28.90 42.39
C THR A 1022 -50.53 -30.13 42.61
N ALA A 1023 -49.24 -30.06 42.28
CA ALA A 1023 -48.31 -31.06 42.82
C ALA A 1023 -47.71 -30.47 44.10
N THR A 1024 -48.01 -31.13 45.22
CA THR A 1024 -47.71 -30.65 46.56
C THR A 1024 -46.36 -31.19 47.00
N SER A 1025 -45.46 -30.31 47.45
CA SER A 1025 -44.59 -30.63 48.58
C SER A 1025 -44.13 -29.36 49.33
N ASN A 1026 -44.64 -29.24 50.56
CA ASN A 1026 -44.18 -28.45 51.69
C ASN A 1026 -44.70 -27.01 51.90
N THR A 1027 -45.62 -26.96 52.87
CA THR A 1027 -45.86 -25.91 53.88
C THR A 1027 -46.29 -24.51 53.42
N ASN A 1028 -47.60 -24.29 53.63
CA ASN A 1028 -48.33 -23.05 53.92
C ASN A 1028 -49.13 -22.37 52.78
N TYR A 1029 -50.45 -22.44 52.98
CA TYR A 1029 -51.55 -21.65 52.40
C TYR A 1029 -51.86 -21.86 50.91
N LEU A 1030 -52.58 -22.94 50.59
CA LEU A 1030 -53.66 -22.90 49.59
C LEU A 1030 -54.94 -23.27 50.36
N ASN A 1031 -55.69 -22.27 50.85
CA ASN A 1031 -57.04 -22.50 51.36
C ASN A 1031 -57.99 -22.32 50.16
N ALA A 1032 -58.36 -23.43 49.53
CA ALA A 1032 -59.58 -23.50 48.74
C ALA A 1032 -60.72 -23.78 49.73
N GLU A 1033 -61.51 -22.76 50.04
CA GLU A 1033 -62.87 -22.95 50.56
C GLU A 1033 -63.86 -22.85 49.41
#